data_AF-A0A0D2P2S6-F1
#
_entry.id   AF-A0A0D2P2S6-F1
#
_cell.length_a   1.000
_cell.length_b   1.000
_cell.length_c   1.000
_cell.angle_alpha   90.00
_cell.angle_beta   90.00
_cell.angle_gamma   90.00
#
_symmetry.space_group_name_H-M   'P 1'
#
loop_
_entity.id
_entity.type
_entity.pdbx_description
1 polymer ?
#
loop_
_entity_poly.entity_id
_entity_poly.type
_entity_poly.pdbx_seq_one_letter_code
_entity_poly.pdbx_strand_id
1 'polypeptide(L)'
;MSTDVSESIPQNLLVFRTITHLLSLLPRTPPSNPISVFNQKQDGSHAMRQQLKLSDAFARLAVAEHDVVTVSVKSYGYSSDGLEVIAAMNQKEPGDSDNSGQNTVLHRGLPTRIILWVVAFFLTRKIIQATQPRVSYQKIQQRFGNEKLSKPFIDSLESVAADAVPKPSTSTWIQWHNGLSNDKEEAMHDYILLTDFVIRSENDDKILADKKFPELLVLAKHMLNGGTSTEGSTDPITSIYNDATRSEFHTLLTQLLTCFGNALKDLCTSDTTSTAENPCDTTSTAENHSKSRKVAMTKVQMYVYALLRMSRGQAFRVHIQNIRHLLSDWYRTNRPPPRTESRTDTDSNSGNVNEAEVDEDLEAIQPQIYSGVIPQNFIDWLQLVVAHFDAVDVVYRFVTSSSFHYNYISATILVSPTSPKEIYPWRKMLVDPIFPQMHNDLVQKLSISNIDLLNFLEVAVSQATATSTRFDWIKGVQTTWKKKPNSANLDHLIDNLVQAHEADKQHLQMLITKEEDADEKAELEKQALLASDLHDTAEAINNMIAPWRSLSSQIYDLQKQAEAKGRLGEEEVTKNILEKKDKLLADFLPLTMGITMKVQKLFCELQAHVRPGDYLLRSFDQKLLPSSIHCEACLASLLDNFTAKYQETDSDPSQYGTLTAVLDITKGYDRIIGVSKCCCPVCSTFLDVMQEDVKGLPFVVQGSHSIISACTLPPWTPAAVVNEMVSRFGALLRQDLVSLMQRLNADSGSGFGRNHSDSTGSDTYSNYSSESAPEGMNQNVAANAWAS
;
A
#
# COMPACT_ATOMS: atom_id res chain seq x y z
N MET A 1 27.03 13.56 0.01
CA MET A 1 28.24 13.20 0.77
C MET A 1 28.65 11.81 0.31
N SER A 2 29.85 11.62 -0.27
CA SER A 2 30.37 10.31 -0.67
C SER A 2 31.72 10.13 0.00
N THR A 3 31.73 9.40 1.11
CA THR A 3 32.95 8.98 1.81
C THR A 3 33.05 7.48 1.62
N ASP A 4 34.03 7.06 0.83
CA ASP A 4 34.38 5.69 0.49
C ASP A 4 35.04 5.02 1.72
N VAL A 5 34.31 4.95 2.83
CA VAL A 5 34.73 4.21 4.03
C VAL A 5 34.09 2.84 3.92
N SER A 6 34.88 1.84 3.53
CA SER A 6 34.52 0.44 3.62
C SER A 6 34.51 -0.05 5.09
N GLU A 7 33.95 0.74 6.00
CA GLU A 7 33.68 0.28 7.36
C GLU A 7 32.63 -0.81 7.25
N SER A 8 32.99 -1.99 7.74
CA SER A 8 32.06 -3.13 7.76
C SER A 8 30.80 -2.72 8.51
N ILE A 9 29.64 -2.85 7.85
CA ILE A 9 28.34 -2.54 8.46
C ILE A 9 28.19 -3.39 9.73
N PRO A 10 27.75 -2.80 10.87
CA PRO A 10 27.55 -3.55 12.10
C PRO A 10 26.66 -4.78 11.89
N GLN A 11 27.07 -5.93 12.43
CA GLN A 11 26.39 -7.21 12.24
C GLN A 11 24.93 -7.19 12.73
N ASN A 12 24.67 -6.55 13.88
CA ASN A 12 23.33 -6.41 14.44
C ASN A 12 22.40 -5.58 13.52
N LEU A 13 22.92 -4.59 12.79
CA LEU A 13 22.16 -3.83 11.81
C LEU A 13 21.80 -4.69 10.59
N LEU A 14 22.73 -5.53 10.12
CA LEU A 14 22.46 -6.50 9.05
C LEU A 14 21.43 -7.55 9.49
N VAL A 15 21.51 -8.04 10.73
CA VAL A 15 20.51 -8.96 11.33
C VAL A 15 19.14 -8.30 11.37
N PHE A 16 19.06 -7.06 11.88
CA PHE A 16 17.81 -6.31 11.94
C PHE A 16 17.16 -6.18 10.55
N ARG A 17 17.95 -5.83 9.54
CA ARG A 17 17.47 -5.72 8.17
C ARG A 17 16.93 -7.04 7.62
N THR A 18 17.61 -8.16 7.89
CA THR A 18 17.11 -9.47 7.50
C THR A 18 15.79 -9.78 8.20
N ILE A 19 15.66 -9.44 9.49
CA ILE A 19 14.42 -9.64 10.25
C ILE A 19 13.25 -8.87 9.62
N THR A 20 13.39 -7.56 9.38
CA THR A 20 12.30 -6.74 8.82
C THR A 20 11.98 -7.14 7.39
N HIS A 21 12.97 -7.59 6.62
CA HIS A 21 12.74 -8.16 5.30
C HIS A 21 11.85 -9.41 5.38
N LEU A 22 12.19 -10.38 6.22
CA LEU A 22 11.39 -11.60 6.38
C LEU A 22 9.98 -11.29 6.91
N LEU A 23 9.86 -10.36 7.87
CA LEU A 23 8.56 -9.89 8.37
C LEU A 23 7.70 -9.18 7.31
N SER A 24 8.31 -8.59 6.29
CA SER A 24 7.58 -7.97 5.17
C SER A 24 7.02 -9.00 4.19
N LEU A 25 7.55 -10.22 4.22
CA LEU A 25 7.09 -11.33 3.39
C LEU A 25 6.01 -12.16 4.08
N LEU A 26 5.99 -12.20 5.42
CA LEU A 26 5.09 -13.07 6.19
C LEU A 26 3.68 -12.48 6.36
N PRO A 27 2.60 -13.27 6.12
CA PRO A 27 1.24 -12.85 6.43
C PRO A 27 1.04 -12.84 7.95
N ARG A 28 0.68 -11.68 8.50
CA ARG A 28 0.47 -11.53 9.94
C ARG A 28 -0.89 -12.01 10.41
N THR A 29 -0.90 -12.64 11.58
CA THR A 29 -2.12 -13.05 12.28
C THR A 29 -1.92 -12.88 13.79
N PRO A 30 -2.60 -11.93 14.46
CA PRO A 30 -3.52 -10.91 13.94
C PRO A 30 -2.80 -9.67 13.34
N PRO A 31 -3.44 -8.92 12.43
CA PRO A 31 -2.92 -7.62 12.02
C PRO A 31 -2.80 -6.71 13.24
N SER A 32 -1.66 -6.06 13.42
CA SER A 32 -1.50 -5.05 14.48
C SER A 32 -2.54 -3.94 14.32
N ASN A 33 -3.18 -3.53 15.41
CA ASN A 33 -4.14 -2.43 15.35
C ASN A 33 -3.38 -1.14 15.00
N PRO A 34 -3.83 -0.36 13.99
CA PRO A 34 -3.23 0.94 13.72
C PRO A 34 -3.39 1.82 14.97
N ILE A 35 -2.29 2.41 15.41
CA ILE A 35 -2.29 3.33 16.54
C ILE A 35 -2.44 4.73 15.96
N SER A 36 -3.50 5.44 16.30
CA SER A 36 -3.67 6.86 15.97
C SER A 36 -3.48 7.69 17.23
N VAL A 37 -2.49 8.59 17.22
CA VAL A 37 -2.21 9.48 18.37
C VAL A 37 -3.34 10.48 18.57
N PHE A 38 -4.05 10.87 17.49
CA PHE A 38 -5.19 11.77 17.58
C PHE A 38 -6.38 11.16 18.35
N ASN A 39 -6.49 9.83 18.41
CA ASN A 39 -7.56 9.14 19.14
C ASN A 39 -7.22 8.93 20.63
N GLN A 40 -5.94 8.92 20.98
CA GLN A 40 -5.55 8.92 22.39
C GLN A 40 -5.77 10.32 22.93
N LYS A 41 -6.57 10.46 24.00
CA LYS A 41 -6.69 11.69 24.79
C LYS A 41 -5.38 11.96 25.53
N GLN A 42 -4.26 12.09 24.81
CA GLN A 42 -3.02 12.53 25.41
C GLN A 42 -3.22 13.97 25.86
N ASP A 43 -2.81 14.25 27.10
CA ASP A 43 -2.80 15.56 27.77
C ASP A 43 -1.81 16.56 27.12
N GLY A 44 -1.46 16.35 25.84
CA GLY A 44 -0.62 17.24 25.08
C GLY A 44 -1.23 18.64 24.98
N SER A 45 -0.39 19.65 25.15
CA SER A 45 -0.81 21.05 25.02
C SER A 45 -1.38 21.32 23.62
N HIS A 46 -2.29 22.29 23.51
CA HIS A 46 -2.82 22.74 22.21
C HIS A 46 -1.69 23.09 21.22
N ALA A 47 -0.60 23.69 21.72
CA ALA A 47 0.57 24.03 20.93
C ALA A 47 1.25 22.79 20.30
N MET A 48 1.37 21.70 21.07
CA MET A 48 1.94 20.44 20.60
C MET A 48 1.10 19.84 19.46
N ARG A 49 -0.23 19.81 19.63
CA ARG A 49 -1.15 19.33 18.59
C ARG A 49 -1.10 20.18 17.32
N GLN A 50 -0.99 21.51 17.49
CA GLN A 50 -0.86 22.43 16.36
C GLN A 50 0.47 22.24 15.63
N GLN A 51 1.57 22.03 16.35
CA GLN A 51 2.88 21.74 15.77
C GLN A 51 2.89 20.39 15.04
N LEU A 52 2.25 19.35 15.58
CA LEU A 52 2.10 18.07 14.87
C LEU A 52 1.26 18.24 13.59
N LYS A 53 0.08 18.85 13.69
CA LYS A 53 -0.79 19.14 12.52
C LYS A 53 -0.01 19.90 11.43
N LEU A 54 0.80 20.88 11.83
CA LEU A 54 1.61 21.68 10.90
C LEU A 54 2.75 20.86 10.28
N SER A 55 3.48 20.07 11.07
CA SER A 55 4.52 19.17 10.59
C SER A 55 3.96 18.13 9.60
N ASP A 56 2.83 17.49 9.93
CA ASP A 56 2.15 16.53 9.04
C ASP A 56 1.74 17.19 7.72
N ALA A 57 1.21 18.42 7.80
CA ALA A 57 0.83 19.17 6.62
C ALA A 57 2.04 19.46 5.71
N PHE A 58 3.15 19.93 6.26
CA PHE A 58 4.38 20.12 5.49
C PHE A 58 4.90 18.81 4.89
N ALA A 59 4.86 17.70 5.64
CA ALA A 59 5.29 16.40 5.16
C ALA A 59 4.45 15.91 3.97
N ARG A 60 3.12 16.01 4.04
CA ARG A 60 2.21 15.66 2.94
C ARG A 60 2.42 16.54 1.70
N LEU A 61 2.69 17.83 1.89
CA LEU A 61 2.99 18.74 0.78
C LEU A 61 4.34 18.44 0.13
N ALA A 62 5.34 18.00 0.90
CA ALA A 62 6.64 17.62 0.37
C ALA A 62 6.61 16.32 -0.45
N VAL A 63 5.78 15.34 -0.06
CA VAL A 63 5.63 14.05 -0.78
C VAL A 63 4.91 14.14 -2.12
N ALA A 64 4.34 15.29 -2.44
CA ALA A 64 3.82 15.54 -3.79
C ALA A 64 4.90 15.32 -4.88
N GLU A 65 6.20 15.47 -4.58
CA GLU A 65 7.29 15.31 -5.56
C GLU A 65 8.26 14.15 -5.28
N HIS A 66 8.38 13.70 -4.02
CA HIS A 66 9.41 12.75 -3.57
C HIS A 66 8.83 11.61 -2.73
N ASP A 67 9.59 10.51 -2.59
CA ASP A 67 9.28 9.42 -1.66
C ASP A 67 9.25 9.93 -0.21
N VAL A 68 8.62 9.15 0.68
CA VAL A 68 8.23 9.47 2.06
C VAL A 68 9.14 10.53 2.72
N VAL A 69 8.51 11.62 3.18
CA VAL A 69 9.18 12.73 3.83
C VAL A 69 8.67 12.83 5.27
N THR A 70 9.59 12.85 6.22
CA THR A 70 9.29 13.31 7.57
C THR A 70 9.69 14.74 7.74
N VAL A 71 8.94 15.46 8.54
CA VAL A 71 9.15 16.88 8.80
C VAL A 71 9.09 17.13 10.30
N SER A 72 10.01 17.93 10.82
CA SER A 72 9.86 18.55 12.14
C SER A 72 9.87 20.06 11.99
N VAL A 73 9.03 20.72 12.76
CA VAL A 73 8.96 22.18 12.86
C VAL A 73 9.58 22.58 14.18
N LYS A 74 10.47 23.56 14.17
CA LYS A 74 11.14 24.05 15.39
C LYS A 74 10.12 24.67 16.35
N SER A 75 10.29 24.41 17.65
CA SER A 75 9.32 24.84 18.68
C SER A 75 9.15 26.36 18.73
N TYR A 76 7.94 26.78 19.13
CA TYR A 76 7.64 28.19 19.37
C TYR A 76 8.55 28.75 20.47
N GLY A 77 9.25 29.85 20.18
CA GLY A 77 10.05 30.59 21.17
C GLY A 77 11.58 30.45 21.05
N TYR A 78 12.10 29.57 20.18
CA TYR A 78 13.55 29.48 19.95
C TYR A 78 14.09 30.44 18.88
N SER A 79 13.26 30.82 17.91
CA SER A 79 13.63 31.73 16.82
C SER A 79 12.61 32.86 16.77
N SER A 80 13.06 34.10 16.97
CA SER A 80 12.20 35.29 16.91
C SER A 80 11.81 35.66 15.48
N ASP A 81 12.55 35.17 14.48
CA ASP A 81 12.55 35.79 13.15
C ASP A 81 11.85 34.93 12.08
N GLY A 82 11.83 33.60 12.21
CA GLY A 82 11.32 32.71 11.17
C GLY A 82 10.84 31.33 11.66
N LEU A 83 9.95 30.72 10.87
CA LEU A 83 9.51 29.33 11.03
C LEU A 83 10.52 28.40 10.36
N GLU A 84 11.28 27.66 11.16
CA GLU A 84 12.28 26.71 10.68
C GLU A 84 11.68 25.30 10.57
N VAL A 85 11.79 24.71 9.38
CA VAL A 85 11.29 23.38 9.03
C VAL A 85 12.48 22.52 8.62
N ILE A 86 12.60 21.33 9.20
CA ILE A 86 13.57 20.33 8.76
C ILE A 86 12.83 19.13 8.20
N ALA A 87 13.28 18.64 7.07
CA ALA A 87 12.70 17.47 6.42
C ALA A 87 13.77 16.39 6.24
N ALA A 88 13.42 15.12 6.37
CA ALA A 88 14.27 14.01 5.93
C ALA A 88 13.61 13.31 4.74
N MET A 89 14.38 13.10 3.67
CA MET A 89 13.94 12.43 2.45
C MET A 89 14.80 11.21 2.16
N ASN A 90 14.19 10.20 1.55
CA ASN A 90 14.94 9.04 1.08
C ASN A 90 15.70 9.33 -0.21
N GLN A 91 16.96 8.89 -0.26
CA GLN A 91 17.72 8.91 -1.50
C GLN A 91 17.16 7.84 -2.44
N LYS A 92 16.54 8.26 -3.54
CA LYS A 92 16.20 7.34 -4.64
C LYS A 92 17.49 6.74 -5.17
N GLU A 93 17.59 5.41 -5.24
CA GLU A 93 18.73 4.79 -5.90
C GLU A 93 18.84 5.42 -7.30
N PRO A 94 20.03 5.88 -7.72
CA PRO A 94 20.23 6.30 -9.09
C PRO A 94 19.93 5.09 -9.97
N GLY A 95 18.71 5.04 -10.50
CA GLY A 95 18.32 3.97 -11.40
C GLY A 95 19.28 3.95 -12.57
N ASP A 96 19.59 2.77 -13.09
CA ASP A 96 20.45 2.54 -14.27
C ASP A 96 19.99 3.26 -15.56
N SER A 97 18.98 4.13 -15.48
CA SER A 97 18.54 5.01 -16.55
C SER A 97 19.56 6.14 -16.75
N ASP A 98 20.46 5.88 -17.70
CA ASP A 98 21.37 6.79 -18.39
C ASP A 98 22.50 7.44 -17.58
N ASN A 99 23.70 6.93 -17.87
CA ASN A 99 25.05 7.41 -17.56
C ASN A 99 25.37 8.85 -18.03
N SER A 100 24.38 9.75 -18.16
CA SER A 100 24.64 11.17 -18.37
C SER A 100 25.14 11.78 -17.06
N GLY A 101 26.46 11.73 -16.86
CA GLY A 101 27.20 12.11 -15.66
C GLY A 101 27.12 13.59 -15.26
N GLN A 102 25.93 14.17 -15.16
CA GLN A 102 25.70 15.43 -14.48
C GLN A 102 25.07 15.16 -13.12
N ASN A 103 25.95 15.05 -12.11
CA ASN A 103 25.61 15.31 -10.71
C ASN A 103 25.10 16.76 -10.60
N THR A 104 23.87 17.02 -11.02
CA THR A 104 23.16 18.24 -10.65
C THR A 104 22.81 18.11 -9.18
N VAL A 105 23.74 18.60 -8.37
CA VAL A 105 23.58 18.86 -6.95
C VAL A 105 22.22 19.53 -6.75
N LEU A 106 21.23 18.76 -6.27
CA LEU A 106 19.82 19.14 -6.08
C LEU A 106 19.62 20.20 -4.97
N HIS A 107 20.68 20.89 -4.55
CA HIS A 107 20.71 21.73 -3.34
C HIS A 107 19.98 23.08 -3.42
N ARG A 108 19.41 23.47 -4.57
CA ARG A 108 18.84 24.84 -4.72
C ARG A 108 17.37 24.93 -5.14
N GLY A 109 16.70 23.79 -5.38
CA GLY A 109 15.34 23.78 -5.94
C GLY A 109 14.22 23.70 -4.91
N LEU A 110 14.34 22.83 -3.90
CA LEU A 110 13.19 22.40 -3.10
C LEU A 110 12.70 23.44 -2.07
N PRO A 111 13.57 24.10 -1.26
CA PRO A 111 13.11 25.13 -0.31
C PRO A 111 12.47 26.28 -1.06
N THR A 112 13.10 26.71 -2.16
CA THR A 112 12.61 27.77 -3.03
C THR A 112 11.25 27.42 -3.62
N ARG A 113 10.98 26.16 -4.01
CA ARG A 113 9.71 25.72 -4.60
C ARG A 113 8.58 25.57 -3.59
N ILE A 114 8.82 24.99 -2.41
CA ILE A 114 7.82 24.89 -1.35
C ILE A 114 7.47 26.28 -0.81
N ILE A 115 8.48 27.13 -0.59
CA ILE A 115 8.27 28.52 -0.17
C ILE A 115 7.61 29.31 -1.30
N LEU A 116 8.01 29.18 -2.56
CA LEU A 116 7.28 29.78 -3.69
C LEU A 116 5.87 29.22 -3.83
N TRP A 117 5.59 27.98 -3.44
CA TRP A 117 4.24 27.42 -3.49
C TRP A 117 3.38 28.01 -2.37
N VAL A 118 3.88 28.07 -1.13
CA VAL A 118 3.24 28.73 0.03
C VAL A 118 3.26 30.27 -0.08
N VAL A 119 4.05 30.87 -0.96
CA VAL A 119 4.01 32.32 -1.21
C VAL A 119 3.20 32.64 -2.47
N ALA A 120 3.24 31.82 -3.52
CA ALA A 120 2.47 32.01 -4.76
C ALA A 120 1.01 31.58 -4.61
N PHE A 121 0.71 30.56 -3.79
CA PHE A 121 -0.65 30.22 -3.38
C PHE A 121 -1.32 31.42 -2.67
N PHE A 122 -0.53 32.28 -2.01
CA PHE A 122 -1.02 33.36 -1.15
C PHE A 122 -0.93 34.75 -1.79
N LEU A 123 0.10 35.08 -2.57
CA LEU A 123 0.29 36.42 -3.13
C LEU A 123 -0.48 36.67 -4.43
N THR A 124 -0.95 35.65 -5.14
CA THR A 124 -1.87 35.88 -6.25
C THR A 124 -2.78 34.68 -6.49
N ARG A 125 -4.08 34.95 -6.55
CA ARG A 125 -5.10 34.13 -7.25
C ARG A 125 -4.72 33.78 -8.72
N LYS A 126 -3.56 34.25 -9.23
CA LYS A 126 -3.09 34.16 -10.62
C LYS A 126 -1.88 33.24 -10.85
N ILE A 127 -1.03 32.93 -9.86
CA ILE A 127 0.18 32.07 -10.04
C ILE A 127 -0.10 30.64 -9.57
N ILE A 128 -1.21 30.06 -10.02
CA ILE A 128 -1.46 28.60 -9.96
C ILE A 128 -1.06 27.94 -11.31
N GLN A 129 -0.66 28.74 -12.30
CA GLN A 129 -0.61 28.31 -13.71
C GLN A 129 0.74 27.75 -14.18
N ALA A 130 1.84 27.92 -13.45
CA ALA A 130 3.15 27.79 -14.11
C ALA A 130 3.80 26.41 -14.04
N THR A 131 3.91 25.69 -12.91
CA THR A 131 4.95 24.62 -12.92
C THR A 131 4.77 23.32 -12.14
N GLN A 132 3.94 23.18 -11.09
CA GLN A 132 3.94 21.94 -10.29
C GLN A 132 2.61 21.30 -9.80
N PRO A 133 1.40 21.81 -10.10
CA PRO A 133 0.17 21.11 -9.66
C PRO A 133 -0.06 19.72 -10.29
N ARG A 134 0.69 19.34 -11.32
CA ARG A 134 0.45 18.13 -12.11
C ARG A 134 0.59 16.85 -11.27
N VAL A 135 1.65 16.71 -10.50
CA VAL A 135 1.94 15.45 -9.79
C VAL A 135 0.90 15.21 -8.70
N SER A 136 0.52 16.24 -7.93
CA SER A 136 -0.52 16.10 -6.89
C SER A 136 -1.87 15.70 -7.47
N TYR A 137 -2.36 16.34 -8.55
CA TYR A 137 -3.65 15.95 -9.12
C TYR A 137 -3.61 14.61 -9.83
N GLN A 138 -2.47 14.22 -10.41
CA GLN A 138 -2.29 12.88 -10.97
C GLN A 138 -2.37 11.82 -9.86
N LYS A 139 -1.66 12.01 -8.74
CA LYS A 139 -1.76 11.12 -7.57
C LYS A 139 -3.19 11.07 -7.03
N ILE A 140 -3.86 12.20 -6.91
CA ILE A 140 -5.26 12.26 -6.46
C ILE A 140 -6.19 11.57 -7.47
N GLN A 141 -5.99 11.76 -8.77
CA GLN A 141 -6.76 11.09 -9.82
C GLN A 141 -6.50 9.58 -9.83
N GLN A 142 -5.25 9.14 -9.60
CA GLN A 142 -4.89 7.73 -9.46
C GLN A 142 -5.57 7.11 -8.24
N ARG A 143 -5.52 7.79 -7.08
CA ARG A 143 -6.22 7.38 -5.86
C ARG A 143 -7.71 7.29 -6.09
N PHE A 144 -8.35 8.40 -6.49
CA PHE A 144 -9.79 8.50 -6.65
C PHE A 144 -10.32 7.59 -7.77
N GLY A 145 -9.61 7.52 -8.89
CA GLY A 145 -9.94 6.70 -10.05
C GLY A 145 -9.49 5.25 -9.97
N ASN A 146 -8.91 4.81 -8.84
CA ASN A 146 -8.46 3.42 -8.69
C ASN A 146 -9.66 2.46 -8.74
N GLU A 147 -9.76 1.69 -9.82
CA GLU A 147 -10.88 0.76 -10.06
C GLU A 147 -10.97 -0.35 -9.03
N LYS A 148 -9.85 -0.74 -8.41
CA LYS A 148 -9.80 -1.84 -7.44
C LYS A 148 -10.05 -1.36 -6.02
N LEU A 149 -9.53 -0.19 -5.67
CA LEU A 149 -9.47 0.27 -4.28
C LEU A 149 -10.47 1.37 -3.94
N SER A 150 -10.63 2.40 -4.78
CA SER A 150 -11.54 3.53 -4.50
C SER A 150 -12.92 3.35 -5.08
N LYS A 151 -13.02 2.74 -6.27
CA LYS A 151 -14.31 2.52 -6.95
C LYS A 151 -15.33 1.76 -6.08
N PRO A 152 -14.96 0.72 -5.29
CA PRO A 152 -15.91 0.07 -4.38
C PRO A 152 -16.54 1.02 -3.35
N PHE A 153 -15.81 2.01 -2.84
CA PHE A 153 -16.38 3.02 -1.92
C PHE A 153 -17.39 3.93 -2.65
N ILE A 154 -17.07 4.36 -3.86
CA ILE A 154 -17.96 5.22 -4.66
C ILE A 154 -19.20 4.44 -5.07
N ASP A 155 -19.04 3.27 -5.70
CA ASP A 155 -20.13 2.44 -6.21
C ASP A 155 -21.07 2.00 -5.07
N SER A 156 -20.54 1.70 -3.87
CA SER A 156 -21.38 1.37 -2.70
C SER A 156 -22.17 2.57 -2.17
N LEU A 157 -21.57 3.77 -2.10
CA LEU A 157 -22.31 4.99 -1.75
C LEU A 157 -23.40 5.31 -2.79
N GLU A 158 -23.08 5.20 -4.08
CA GLU A 158 -24.03 5.44 -5.17
C GLU A 158 -25.16 4.39 -5.23
N SER A 159 -24.92 3.19 -4.70
CA SER A 159 -25.94 2.13 -4.62
C SER A 159 -27.03 2.41 -3.58
N VAL A 160 -26.77 3.28 -2.61
CA VAL A 160 -27.75 3.64 -1.57
C VAL A 160 -28.72 4.66 -2.16
N ALA A 161 -29.98 4.24 -2.37
CA ALA A 161 -31.01 5.17 -2.81
C ALA A 161 -31.26 6.23 -1.71
N ALA A 162 -31.45 7.49 -2.10
CA ALA A 162 -31.59 8.61 -1.15
C ALA A 162 -32.79 8.45 -0.20
N ASP A 163 -33.88 7.83 -0.67
CA ASP A 163 -35.08 7.51 0.11
C ASP A 163 -34.89 6.28 1.02
N ALA A 164 -33.96 5.39 0.68
CA ALA A 164 -33.57 4.25 1.50
C ALA A 164 -32.68 4.64 2.71
N VAL A 165 -32.21 5.89 2.79
CA VAL A 165 -31.42 6.36 3.94
C VAL A 165 -32.28 6.34 5.22
N PRO A 166 -31.91 5.51 6.22
CA PRO A 166 -32.68 5.35 7.46
C PRO A 166 -32.81 6.66 8.22
N LYS A 167 -33.90 6.86 8.95
CA LYS A 167 -34.07 8.04 9.81
C LYS A 167 -33.14 7.94 11.02
N PRO A 168 -32.26 8.93 11.28
CA PRO A 168 -31.38 8.90 12.45
C PRO A 168 -32.12 8.69 13.77
N SER A 169 -33.32 9.27 13.92
CA SER A 169 -34.16 9.10 15.11
C SER A 169 -34.57 7.65 15.40
N THR A 170 -34.61 6.80 14.37
CA THR A 170 -34.96 5.38 14.47
C THR A 170 -33.75 4.47 14.66
N SER A 171 -32.53 5.00 14.49
CA SER A 171 -31.30 4.22 14.60
C SER A 171 -30.85 4.13 16.06
N THR A 172 -30.99 2.95 16.65
CA THR A 172 -30.55 2.66 18.03
C THR A 172 -29.05 2.92 18.24
N TRP A 173 -28.24 2.81 17.19
CA TRP A 173 -26.78 3.03 17.24
C TRP A 173 -26.37 4.50 17.39
N ILE A 174 -27.17 5.44 16.88
CA ILE A 174 -26.81 6.87 16.91
C ILE A 174 -26.99 7.44 18.33
N GLN A 175 -27.95 6.92 19.10
CA GLN A 175 -28.22 7.35 20.46
C GLN A 175 -27.02 7.15 21.40
N TRP A 176 -26.18 6.14 21.15
CA TRP A 176 -24.98 5.86 21.95
C TRP A 176 -23.85 6.88 21.74
N HIS A 177 -23.79 7.53 20.59
CA HIS A 177 -22.71 8.47 20.27
C HIS A 177 -22.94 9.88 20.80
N ASN A 178 -24.10 10.17 21.38
CA ASN A 178 -24.38 11.45 22.04
C ASN A 178 -23.49 11.73 23.28
N GLY A 179 -22.73 10.73 23.75
CA GLY A 179 -21.71 10.89 24.79
C GLY A 179 -20.29 11.19 24.28
N LEU A 180 -20.03 11.15 22.96
CA LEU A 180 -18.76 11.61 22.41
C LEU A 180 -18.76 13.14 22.44
N SER A 181 -17.70 13.71 23.02
CA SER A 181 -17.56 15.15 23.21
C SER A 181 -17.93 15.92 21.95
N ASN A 182 -18.81 16.92 22.07
CA ASN A 182 -19.09 17.92 21.05
C ASN A 182 -17.77 18.56 20.59
N ASP A 183 -17.14 17.97 19.58
CA ASP A 183 -15.94 18.53 18.99
C ASP A 183 -16.37 19.78 18.23
N LYS A 184 -16.08 20.94 18.83
CA LYS A 184 -16.37 22.24 18.24
C LYS A 184 -15.70 22.40 16.86
N GLU A 185 -14.60 21.68 16.62
CA GLU A 185 -13.90 21.68 15.32
C GLU A 185 -14.75 20.96 14.25
N GLU A 186 -15.28 19.77 14.55
CA GLU A 186 -16.16 19.02 13.61
C GLU A 186 -17.44 19.82 13.28
N ALA A 187 -18.10 20.37 14.30
CA ALA A 187 -19.32 21.17 14.12
C ALA A 187 -19.07 22.47 13.33
N MET A 188 -17.87 23.05 13.45
CA MET A 188 -17.45 24.20 12.65
C MET A 188 -17.25 23.82 11.18
N HIS A 189 -16.71 22.64 10.88
CA HIS A 189 -16.55 22.17 9.51
C HIS A 189 -17.89 21.93 8.81
N ASP A 190 -18.82 21.36 9.56
CA ASP A 190 -20.23 21.21 9.23
C ASP A 190 -20.88 22.58 8.89
N TYR A 191 -20.73 23.57 9.78
CA TYR A 191 -21.22 24.93 9.53
C TYR A 191 -20.62 25.53 8.24
N ILE A 192 -19.30 25.47 8.08
CA ILE A 192 -18.60 26.00 6.90
C ILE A 192 -19.09 25.33 5.61
N LEU A 193 -19.33 24.02 5.61
CA LEU A 193 -19.89 23.32 4.45
C LEU A 193 -21.24 23.91 4.03
N LEU A 194 -22.14 24.13 4.98
CA LEU A 194 -23.45 24.72 4.67
C LEU A 194 -23.35 26.17 4.21
N THR A 195 -22.62 27.00 4.96
CA THR A 195 -22.62 28.44 4.71
C THR A 195 -21.78 28.82 3.49
N ASP A 196 -20.62 28.19 3.29
CA ASP A 196 -19.73 28.54 2.19
C ASP A 196 -20.07 27.81 0.89
N PHE A 197 -20.59 26.57 0.96
CA PHE A 197 -20.82 25.77 -0.24
C PHE A 197 -22.30 25.68 -0.60
N VAL A 198 -23.17 25.22 0.31
CA VAL A 198 -24.60 25.01 -0.02
C VAL A 198 -25.27 26.32 -0.43
N ILE A 199 -25.04 27.41 0.30
CA ILE A 199 -25.62 28.72 -0.04
C ILE A 199 -25.04 29.28 -1.34
N ARG A 200 -23.75 29.06 -1.63
CA ARG A 200 -23.17 29.49 -2.91
C ARG A 200 -23.73 28.68 -4.08
N SER A 201 -23.99 27.39 -3.88
CA SER A 201 -24.57 26.52 -4.92
C SER A 201 -26.00 26.92 -5.31
N GLU A 202 -26.76 27.59 -4.43
CA GLU A 202 -28.08 28.15 -4.77
C GLU A 202 -27.98 29.25 -5.84
N ASN A 203 -26.90 30.03 -5.82
CA ASN A 203 -26.75 31.20 -6.70
C ASN A 203 -26.06 30.89 -8.03
N ASP A 204 -25.51 29.69 -8.18
CA ASP A 204 -24.77 29.27 -9.36
C ASP A 204 -25.26 27.90 -9.83
N ASP A 205 -26.26 27.91 -10.71
CA ASP A 205 -26.87 26.73 -11.34
C ASP A 205 -25.83 25.82 -12.02
N LYS A 206 -24.60 26.29 -12.25
CA LYS A 206 -23.53 25.50 -12.88
C LYS A 206 -22.75 24.62 -11.89
N ILE A 207 -22.91 24.83 -10.58
CA ILE A 207 -22.18 24.08 -9.55
C ILE A 207 -22.80 22.68 -9.36
N LEU A 208 -24.13 22.58 -9.22
CA LEU A 208 -24.85 21.31 -9.05
C LEU A 208 -26.06 21.30 -9.99
N ALA A 209 -25.83 20.93 -11.25
CA ALA A 209 -26.71 21.26 -12.38
C ALA A 209 -28.15 20.72 -12.30
N ASP A 210 -28.43 19.72 -11.46
CA ASP A 210 -29.68 18.95 -11.54
C ASP A 210 -30.42 18.74 -10.22
N LYS A 211 -29.83 19.07 -9.06
CA LYS A 211 -30.48 18.80 -7.76
C LYS A 211 -30.43 20.00 -6.82
N LYS A 212 -31.59 20.30 -6.24
CA LYS A 212 -31.75 21.31 -5.18
C LYS A 212 -31.78 20.61 -3.83
N PHE A 213 -31.28 21.30 -2.82
CA PHE A 213 -31.23 20.83 -1.42
C PHE A 213 -32.03 21.78 -0.53
N PRO A 214 -33.37 21.85 -0.69
CA PRO A 214 -34.19 22.82 0.02
C PRO A 214 -34.05 22.72 1.55
N GLU A 215 -34.00 21.52 2.13
CA GLU A 215 -33.90 21.35 3.59
C GLU A 215 -32.52 21.76 4.12
N LEU A 216 -31.43 21.36 3.44
CA LEU A 216 -30.07 21.80 3.80
C LEU A 216 -29.92 23.32 3.63
N LEU A 217 -30.56 23.91 2.64
CA LEU A 217 -30.51 25.34 2.38
C LEU A 217 -31.30 26.14 3.41
N VAL A 218 -32.48 25.66 3.82
CA VAL A 218 -33.25 26.23 4.93
C VAL A 218 -32.40 26.20 6.20
N LEU A 219 -31.76 25.07 6.50
CA LEU A 219 -30.86 24.93 7.64
C LEU A 219 -29.68 25.91 7.55
N ALA A 220 -29.02 26.00 6.40
CA ALA A 220 -27.88 26.90 6.19
C ALA A 220 -28.26 28.38 6.39
N LYS A 221 -29.42 28.80 5.86
CA LYS A 221 -29.95 30.16 6.03
C LYS A 221 -30.32 30.45 7.49
N HIS A 222 -30.88 29.47 8.19
CA HIS A 222 -31.16 29.59 9.62
C HIS A 222 -29.88 29.79 10.44
N MET A 223 -28.81 29.05 10.12
CA MET A 223 -27.50 29.21 10.78
C MET A 223 -26.85 30.57 10.49
N LEU A 224 -26.98 31.11 9.28
CA LEU A 224 -26.44 32.44 8.93
C LEU A 224 -27.17 33.60 9.60
N ASN A 225 -28.49 33.49 9.75
CA ASN A 225 -29.31 34.56 10.32
C ASN A 225 -29.11 34.73 11.83
N GLY A 226 -28.10 34.05 12.40
CA GLY A 226 -27.77 34.13 13.80
C GLY A 226 -28.99 33.82 14.65
N GLY A 227 -29.75 32.79 14.28
CA GLY A 227 -30.85 32.27 15.07
C GLY A 227 -30.30 31.93 16.44
N THR A 228 -30.27 32.92 17.33
CA THR A 228 -29.90 32.81 18.72
C THR A 228 -30.89 31.81 19.23
N SER A 229 -30.39 30.61 19.52
CA SER A 229 -31.12 29.59 20.25
C SER A 229 -31.96 30.31 21.29
N THR A 230 -33.28 30.14 21.19
CA THR A 230 -34.22 30.60 22.21
C THR A 230 -33.59 30.28 23.56
N GLU A 231 -33.30 31.33 24.33
CA GLU A 231 -32.53 31.27 25.57
C GLU A 231 -33.03 30.10 26.43
N GLY A 232 -32.30 28.98 26.42
CA GLY A 232 -32.73 27.74 27.09
C GLY A 232 -32.45 26.44 26.33
N SER A 233 -32.31 26.45 24.99
CA SER A 233 -31.86 25.26 24.25
C SER A 233 -30.34 25.17 24.24
N THR A 234 -29.78 24.39 25.15
CA THR A 234 -28.32 24.20 25.32
C THR A 234 -27.65 23.39 24.22
N ASP A 235 -28.36 22.94 23.19
CA ASP A 235 -27.78 22.23 22.04
C ASP A 235 -27.54 23.22 20.89
N PRO A 236 -26.37 23.87 20.81
CA PRO A 236 -26.22 25.11 20.05
C PRO A 236 -26.04 24.86 18.54
N ILE A 237 -25.96 23.59 18.12
CA ILE A 237 -25.88 23.18 16.72
C ILE A 237 -26.67 21.87 16.62
N THR A 238 -27.94 21.96 16.27
CA THR A 238 -28.71 20.81 15.82
C THR A 238 -27.93 20.14 14.70
N SER A 239 -27.59 18.85 14.88
CA SER A 239 -26.83 18.06 13.90
C SER A 239 -27.33 18.36 12.48
N ILE A 240 -26.42 18.78 11.60
CA ILE A 240 -26.72 19.00 10.18
C ILE A 240 -27.35 17.78 9.57
N TYR A 241 -26.96 16.60 10.05
CA TYR A 241 -27.54 15.33 9.70
C TYR A 241 -28.66 14.97 10.68
N ASN A 242 -29.91 15.16 10.25
CA ASN A 242 -31.11 14.83 11.01
C ASN A 242 -32.15 14.15 10.11
N ASP A 243 -33.33 13.84 10.67
CA ASP A 243 -34.41 13.19 9.94
C ASP A 243 -34.82 13.94 8.67
N ALA A 244 -34.87 15.27 8.67
CA ALA A 244 -35.27 16.04 7.49
C ALA A 244 -34.17 16.08 6.42
N THR A 245 -32.91 16.25 6.84
CA THR A 245 -31.79 16.54 5.93
C THR A 245 -31.03 15.30 5.43
N ARG A 246 -31.23 14.12 6.04
CA ARG A 246 -30.43 12.90 5.75
C ARG A 246 -30.33 12.51 4.28
N SER A 247 -31.46 12.56 3.56
CA SER A 247 -31.54 12.13 2.16
C SER A 247 -30.88 13.15 1.24
N GLU A 248 -31.02 14.44 1.55
CA GLU A 248 -30.34 15.53 0.86
C GLU A 248 -28.83 15.51 1.11
N PHE A 249 -28.40 15.25 2.34
CA PHE A 249 -26.98 15.15 2.69
C PHE A 249 -26.30 13.99 1.95
N HIS A 250 -26.95 12.82 1.89
CA HIS A 250 -26.45 11.68 1.10
C HIS A 250 -26.37 12.02 -0.40
N THR A 251 -27.39 12.69 -0.92
CA THR A 251 -27.43 13.15 -2.32
C THR A 251 -26.32 14.16 -2.61
N LEU A 252 -26.05 15.07 -1.68
CA LEU A 252 -24.98 16.06 -1.80
C LEU A 252 -23.61 15.37 -1.82
N LEU A 253 -23.36 14.41 -0.92
CA LEU A 253 -22.11 13.63 -0.89
C LEU A 253 -21.86 12.92 -2.22
N THR A 254 -22.83 12.14 -2.71
CA THR A 254 -22.68 11.37 -3.95
C THR A 254 -22.46 12.29 -5.15
N GLN A 255 -23.19 13.41 -5.24
CA GLN A 255 -22.98 14.39 -6.30
C GLN A 255 -21.61 15.07 -6.22
N LEU A 256 -21.13 15.44 -5.03
CA LEU A 256 -19.81 16.01 -4.86
C LEU A 256 -18.72 15.06 -5.34
N LEU A 257 -18.83 13.76 -5.03
CA LEU A 257 -17.89 12.73 -5.49
C LEU A 257 -17.92 12.60 -7.02
N THR A 258 -19.10 12.50 -7.64
CA THR A 258 -19.23 12.42 -9.10
C THR A 258 -18.67 13.67 -9.79
N CYS A 259 -19.03 14.87 -9.32
CA CYS A 259 -18.58 16.14 -9.86
C CYS A 259 -17.06 16.33 -9.69
N PHE A 260 -16.50 15.93 -8.55
CA PHE A 260 -15.06 15.94 -8.30
C PHE A 260 -14.31 15.00 -9.25
N GLY A 261 -14.78 13.76 -9.41
CA GLY A 261 -14.20 12.80 -10.35
C GLY A 261 -14.22 13.27 -11.80
N ASN A 262 -15.31 13.89 -12.24
CA ASN A 262 -15.41 14.48 -13.58
C ASN A 262 -14.46 15.66 -13.73
N ALA A 263 -14.40 16.56 -12.74
CA ALA A 263 -13.50 17.72 -12.78
C ALA A 263 -12.01 17.30 -12.81
N LEU A 264 -11.63 16.23 -12.10
CA LEU A 264 -10.28 15.69 -12.18
C LEU A 264 -9.97 15.07 -13.54
N LYS A 265 -10.91 14.31 -14.14
CA LYS A 265 -10.76 13.77 -15.50
C LYS A 265 -10.59 14.88 -16.53
N ASP A 266 -11.39 15.94 -16.45
CA ASP A 266 -11.28 17.13 -17.30
C ASP A 266 -9.90 17.80 -17.15
N LEU A 267 -9.39 17.88 -15.92
CA LEU A 267 -8.09 18.45 -15.63
C LEU A 267 -6.94 17.61 -16.20
N CYS A 268 -7.02 16.28 -16.10
CA CYS A 268 -6.00 15.36 -16.61
C CYS A 268 -6.02 15.23 -18.15
N THR A 269 -7.18 15.21 -18.78
CA THR A 269 -7.32 15.15 -20.26
C THR A 269 -6.84 16.42 -20.95
N SER A 270 -6.92 17.56 -20.26
CA SER A 270 -6.38 18.84 -20.75
C SER A 270 -4.86 18.85 -20.91
N ASP A 271 -4.13 17.94 -20.24
CA ASP A 271 -2.66 17.86 -20.32
C ASP A 271 -2.17 16.98 -21.48
N THR A 272 -2.86 15.88 -21.80
CA THR A 272 -2.44 14.91 -22.84
C THR A 272 -2.62 15.42 -24.26
N THR A 273 -3.55 16.34 -24.48
CA THR A 273 -3.84 16.89 -25.82
C THR A 273 -2.77 17.86 -26.32
N SER A 274 -1.85 18.31 -25.47
CA SER A 274 -0.82 19.30 -25.82
C SER A 274 0.41 18.76 -26.56
N THR A 275 0.59 17.44 -26.63
CA THR A 275 1.79 16.80 -27.23
C THR A 275 1.60 16.30 -28.66
N ALA A 276 0.46 16.56 -29.30
CA ALA A 276 0.21 16.10 -30.66
C ALA A 276 0.95 16.96 -31.72
N GLU A 277 1.94 16.32 -32.35
CA GLU A 277 2.96 16.65 -33.36
C GLU A 277 2.72 17.66 -34.51
N ASN A 278 1.77 18.61 -34.46
CA ASN A 278 1.62 19.62 -35.54
C ASN A 278 1.73 21.08 -35.02
N PRO A 279 2.95 21.68 -35.05
CA PRO A 279 3.21 23.03 -34.54
C PRO A 279 2.70 24.21 -35.39
N CYS A 280 1.92 24.00 -36.46
CA CYS A 280 1.80 25.01 -37.52
C CYS A 280 0.69 26.08 -37.33
N ASP A 281 -0.25 25.92 -36.39
CA ASP A 281 -1.34 26.92 -36.16
C ASP A 281 -1.52 27.22 -34.65
N THR A 282 -0.71 28.12 -34.07
CA THR A 282 -0.32 28.00 -32.64
C THR A 282 -0.75 29.06 -31.62
N THR A 283 -1.56 30.09 -31.94
CA THR A 283 -1.90 31.13 -30.92
C THR A 283 -3.30 31.00 -30.31
N SER A 284 -4.35 30.72 -31.08
CA SER A 284 -5.74 30.67 -30.57
C SER A 284 -6.04 29.40 -29.75
N THR A 285 -5.43 28.27 -30.13
CA THR A 285 -5.63 26.96 -29.47
C THR A 285 -5.03 26.97 -28.05
N ALA A 286 -3.85 27.57 -27.87
CA ALA A 286 -3.18 27.67 -26.56
C ALA A 286 -4.00 28.48 -25.54
N GLU A 287 -4.64 29.57 -25.97
CA GLU A 287 -5.49 30.39 -25.09
C GLU A 287 -6.75 29.62 -24.64
N ASN A 288 -7.37 28.86 -25.55
CA ASN A 288 -8.54 28.05 -25.22
C ASN A 288 -8.21 26.90 -24.27
N HIS A 289 -7.07 26.20 -24.45
CA HIS A 289 -6.61 25.18 -23.49
C HIS A 289 -6.32 25.79 -22.12
N SER A 290 -5.68 26.95 -22.06
CA SER A 290 -5.42 27.67 -20.81
C SER A 290 -6.72 28.05 -20.09
N LYS A 291 -7.74 28.52 -20.81
CA LYS A 291 -9.06 28.83 -20.26
C LYS A 291 -9.77 27.58 -19.75
N SER A 292 -9.83 26.51 -20.55
CA SER A 292 -10.46 25.25 -20.16
C SER A 292 -9.83 24.65 -18.90
N ARG A 293 -8.50 24.61 -18.85
CA ARG A 293 -7.75 24.11 -17.68
C ARG A 293 -8.01 24.93 -16.42
N LYS A 294 -8.12 26.27 -16.53
CA LYS A 294 -8.46 27.14 -15.39
C LYS A 294 -9.85 26.85 -14.86
N VAL A 295 -10.82 26.60 -15.75
CA VAL A 295 -12.19 26.23 -15.36
C VAL A 295 -12.19 24.86 -14.66
N ALA A 296 -11.52 23.86 -15.22
CA ALA A 296 -11.39 22.53 -14.61
C ALA A 296 -10.74 22.60 -13.23
N MET A 297 -9.63 23.34 -13.09
CA MET A 297 -8.95 23.57 -11.82
C MET A 297 -9.89 24.23 -10.78
N THR A 298 -10.62 25.27 -11.18
CA THR A 298 -11.55 25.97 -10.28
C THR A 298 -12.63 25.02 -9.77
N LYS A 299 -13.17 24.16 -10.64
CA LYS A 299 -14.13 23.11 -10.27
C LYS A 299 -13.53 22.11 -9.29
N VAL A 300 -12.33 21.57 -9.57
CA VAL A 300 -11.62 20.65 -8.67
C VAL A 300 -11.46 21.27 -7.28
N GLN A 301 -10.95 22.50 -7.21
CA GLN A 301 -10.74 23.22 -5.95
C GLN A 301 -12.04 23.42 -5.17
N MET A 302 -13.12 23.76 -5.86
CA MET A 302 -14.41 23.98 -5.24
C MET A 302 -15.01 22.69 -4.67
N TYR A 303 -15.06 21.61 -5.46
CA TYR A 303 -15.63 20.34 -5.01
C TYR A 303 -14.78 19.67 -3.92
N VAL A 304 -13.45 19.73 -4.04
CA VAL A 304 -12.58 19.14 -3.03
C VAL A 304 -12.58 19.92 -1.73
N TYR A 305 -12.78 21.25 -1.78
CA TYR A 305 -13.00 22.05 -0.58
C TYR A 305 -14.28 21.61 0.14
N ALA A 306 -15.37 21.40 -0.61
CA ALA A 306 -16.62 20.88 -0.04
C ALA A 306 -16.43 19.48 0.56
N LEU A 307 -15.78 18.56 -0.16
CA LEU A 307 -15.47 17.21 0.34
C LEU A 307 -14.56 17.23 1.57
N LEU A 308 -13.59 18.15 1.64
CA LEU A 308 -12.73 18.35 2.80
C LEU A 308 -13.51 18.84 4.02
N ARG A 309 -14.43 19.79 3.85
CA ARG A 309 -15.29 20.25 4.95
C ARG A 309 -16.23 19.14 5.39
N MET A 310 -16.77 18.37 4.45
CA MET A 310 -17.62 17.22 4.75
C MET A 310 -16.87 16.11 5.49
N SER A 311 -15.65 15.74 5.08
CA SER A 311 -14.88 14.64 5.68
C SER A 311 -14.39 14.91 7.11
N ARG A 312 -14.27 16.19 7.49
CA ARG A 312 -14.00 16.64 8.86
C ARG A 312 -15.27 16.96 9.67
N GLY A 313 -16.43 16.91 9.02
CA GLY A 313 -17.72 17.25 9.62
C GLY A 313 -18.30 16.09 10.43
N GLN A 314 -18.99 16.42 11.53
CA GLN A 314 -19.68 15.43 12.36
C GLN A 314 -20.79 14.75 11.56
N ALA A 315 -21.50 15.51 10.73
CA ALA A 315 -22.59 15.04 9.89
C ALA A 315 -22.19 13.86 9.00
N PHE A 316 -20.98 13.89 8.43
CA PHE A 316 -20.49 12.80 7.57
C PHE A 316 -20.27 11.51 8.35
N ARG A 317 -19.63 11.58 9.53
CA ARG A 317 -19.42 10.40 10.39
C ARG A 317 -20.76 9.78 10.81
N VAL A 318 -21.70 10.60 11.26
CA VAL A 318 -23.04 10.14 11.65
C VAL A 318 -23.77 9.54 10.45
N HIS A 319 -23.65 10.14 9.27
CA HIS A 319 -24.24 9.63 8.03
C HIS A 319 -23.71 8.24 7.68
N ILE A 320 -22.39 8.06 7.60
CA ILE A 320 -21.77 6.78 7.27
C ILE A 320 -22.16 5.69 8.28
N GLN A 321 -22.19 6.04 9.57
CA GLN A 321 -22.66 5.12 10.61
C GLN A 321 -24.12 4.72 10.41
N ASN A 322 -24.99 5.68 10.04
CA ASN A 322 -26.41 5.45 9.82
C ASN A 322 -26.67 4.50 8.63
N ILE A 323 -25.86 4.59 7.57
CA ILE A 323 -25.99 3.72 6.38
C ILE A 323 -25.10 2.47 6.42
N ARG A 324 -24.42 2.20 7.54
CA ARG A 324 -23.44 1.09 7.69
C ARG A 324 -23.97 -0.26 7.21
N HIS A 325 -25.21 -0.61 7.53
CA HIS A 325 -25.78 -1.91 7.14
C HIS A 325 -25.98 -2.00 5.62
N LEU A 326 -26.42 -0.92 4.97
CA LEU A 326 -26.56 -0.86 3.51
C LEU A 326 -25.20 -1.02 2.81
N LEU A 327 -24.18 -0.34 3.33
CA LEU A 327 -22.81 -0.49 2.83
C LEU A 327 -22.29 -1.92 3.03
N SER A 328 -22.56 -2.52 4.20
CA SER A 328 -22.17 -3.90 4.50
C SER A 328 -22.82 -4.90 3.55
N ASP A 329 -24.11 -4.74 3.27
CA ASP A 329 -24.85 -5.61 2.37
C ASP A 329 -24.34 -5.49 0.93
N TRP A 330 -24.01 -4.27 0.48
CA TRP A 330 -23.39 -4.09 -0.83
C TRP A 330 -22.06 -4.87 -0.96
N TYR A 331 -21.19 -4.81 0.05
CA TYR A 331 -19.90 -5.54 0.04
C TYR A 331 -20.08 -7.06 0.12
N ARG A 332 -21.15 -7.53 0.76
CA ARG A 332 -21.49 -8.97 0.77
C ARG A 332 -21.93 -9.43 -0.61
N THR A 333 -22.74 -8.64 -1.32
CA THR A 333 -23.28 -8.98 -2.64
C THR A 333 -22.26 -8.79 -3.77
N ASN A 334 -21.43 -7.76 -3.69
CA ASN A 334 -20.48 -7.35 -4.75
C ASN A 334 -19.03 -7.70 -4.41
N ARG A 335 -18.83 -8.71 -3.55
CA ARG A 335 -17.51 -9.08 -3.07
C ARG A 335 -16.59 -9.36 -4.28
N PRO A 336 -15.50 -8.60 -4.46
CA PRO A 336 -14.51 -8.99 -5.46
C PRO A 336 -13.98 -10.38 -5.08
N PRO A 337 -13.76 -11.28 -6.05
CA PRO A 337 -13.16 -12.57 -5.76
C PRO A 337 -11.88 -12.35 -4.92
N PRO A 338 -11.61 -13.18 -3.90
CA PRO A 338 -10.42 -13.04 -3.07
C PRO A 338 -9.22 -12.80 -3.97
N ARG A 339 -8.48 -11.72 -3.71
CA ARG A 339 -7.30 -11.37 -4.49
C ARG A 339 -6.37 -12.57 -4.39
N THR A 340 -6.29 -13.39 -5.44
CA THR A 340 -5.26 -14.41 -5.51
C THR A 340 -3.96 -13.62 -5.60
N GLU A 341 -3.17 -13.63 -4.53
CA GLU A 341 -1.94 -12.84 -4.30
C GLU A 341 -0.79 -13.17 -5.27
N SER A 342 -1.12 -13.74 -6.43
CA SER A 342 -0.27 -13.84 -7.59
C SER A 342 0.03 -12.43 -8.12
N ARG A 343 0.90 -11.72 -7.40
CA ARG A 343 1.71 -10.58 -7.83
C ARG A 343 2.73 -11.09 -8.85
N THR A 344 2.27 -11.90 -9.80
CA THR A 344 3.08 -12.40 -10.90
C THR A 344 3.46 -11.20 -11.72
N ASP A 345 4.77 -10.99 -11.87
CA ASP A 345 5.38 -10.07 -12.80
C ASP A 345 4.57 -10.07 -14.09
N THR A 346 3.74 -9.03 -14.22
CA THR A 346 2.95 -8.78 -15.41
C THR A 346 3.97 -8.63 -16.52
N ASP A 347 3.88 -9.47 -17.54
CA ASP A 347 4.85 -9.60 -18.63
C ASP A 347 5.44 -8.21 -18.98
N SER A 348 6.75 -8.04 -18.71
CA SER A 348 7.54 -6.82 -18.93
C SER A 348 7.58 -6.38 -20.41
N ASN A 349 6.78 -7.00 -21.27
CA ASN A 349 6.74 -6.85 -22.71
C ASN A 349 5.51 -6.06 -23.21
N SER A 350 4.62 -5.57 -22.33
CA SER A 350 3.60 -4.59 -22.70
C SER A 350 4.13 -3.16 -22.47
N GLY A 351 4.89 -2.66 -23.43
CA GLY A 351 5.72 -1.44 -23.33
C GLY A 351 5.00 -0.10 -23.16
N ASN A 352 3.82 -0.03 -22.54
CA ASN A 352 3.22 1.27 -22.19
C ASN A 352 2.14 1.24 -21.09
N VAL A 353 1.92 0.11 -20.40
CA VAL A 353 1.05 0.14 -19.22
C VAL A 353 1.91 0.64 -18.08
N ASN A 354 1.81 1.94 -17.78
CA ASN A 354 2.35 2.52 -16.55
C ASN A 354 1.86 1.65 -15.40
N GLU A 355 2.73 0.77 -14.89
CA GLU A 355 2.46 -0.08 -13.75
C GLU A 355 2.18 0.89 -12.60
N ALA A 356 0.88 1.08 -12.32
CA ALA A 356 0.45 2.11 -11.40
C ALA A 356 1.10 1.81 -10.06
N GLU A 357 1.93 2.75 -9.59
CA GLU A 357 2.58 2.69 -8.28
C GLU A 357 1.52 2.27 -7.25
N VAL A 358 1.82 1.19 -6.53
CA VAL A 358 0.88 0.65 -5.54
C VAL A 358 0.75 1.67 -4.41
N ASP A 359 -0.43 2.25 -4.27
CA ASP A 359 -0.68 3.23 -3.22
C ASP A 359 -0.94 2.52 -1.89
N GLU A 360 0.13 2.34 -1.11
CA GLU A 360 0.12 1.65 0.18
C GLU A 360 -0.90 2.23 1.16
N ASP A 361 -1.10 3.56 1.17
CA ASP A 361 -2.07 4.21 2.06
C ASP A 361 -3.49 3.77 1.69
N LEU A 362 -3.77 3.66 0.40
CA LEU A 362 -5.07 3.25 -0.10
C LEU A 362 -5.30 1.75 0.08
N GLU A 363 -4.26 0.93 -0.01
CA GLU A 363 -4.34 -0.51 0.32
C GLU A 363 -4.56 -0.75 1.81
N ALA A 364 -3.97 0.06 2.68
CA ALA A 364 -4.16 -0.03 4.13
C ALA A 364 -5.61 0.25 4.57
N ILE A 365 -6.36 1.04 3.79
CA ILE A 365 -7.76 1.41 4.06
C ILE A 365 -8.75 0.37 3.49
N GLN A 366 -8.27 -0.69 2.81
CA GLN A 366 -9.15 -1.69 2.22
C GLN A 366 -10.18 -2.20 3.23
N PRO A 367 -11.48 -2.26 2.86
CA PRO A 367 -12.53 -2.79 3.71
C PRO A 367 -12.16 -4.20 4.16
N GLN A 368 -11.69 -4.33 5.41
CA GLN A 368 -11.63 -5.63 6.05
C GLN A 368 -13.08 -5.97 6.38
N ILE A 369 -13.79 -6.54 5.40
CA ILE A 369 -15.23 -6.88 5.44
C ILE A 369 -15.58 -7.64 6.73
N TYR A 370 -14.62 -8.39 7.26
CA TYR A 370 -14.76 -9.22 8.47
C TYR A 370 -14.61 -8.49 9.80
N SER A 371 -14.02 -7.30 9.81
CA SER A 371 -13.68 -6.61 11.06
C SER A 371 -14.86 -5.81 11.65
N GLY A 372 -15.94 -5.61 10.88
CA GLY A 372 -17.01 -4.70 11.25
C GLY A 372 -16.62 -3.22 11.20
N VAL A 373 -15.39 -2.87 10.82
CA VAL A 373 -14.84 -1.49 10.83
C VAL A 373 -15.25 -0.68 9.60
N ILE A 374 -16.19 -1.17 8.78
CA ILE A 374 -16.62 -0.55 7.51
C ILE A 374 -16.81 0.97 7.60
N PRO A 375 -17.54 1.54 8.58
CA PRO A 375 -17.73 3.00 8.65
C PRO A 375 -16.42 3.80 8.71
N GLN A 376 -15.44 3.33 9.49
CA GLN A 376 -14.16 4.02 9.65
C GLN A 376 -13.39 4.01 8.33
N ASN A 377 -13.44 2.92 7.57
CA ASN A 377 -12.75 2.84 6.27
C ASN A 377 -13.28 3.86 5.25
N PHE A 378 -14.59 4.18 5.26
CA PHE A 378 -15.12 5.25 4.39
C PHE A 378 -14.63 6.63 4.82
N ILE A 379 -14.51 6.86 6.12
CA ILE A 379 -13.99 8.11 6.67
C ILE A 379 -12.52 8.26 6.31
N ASP A 380 -11.72 7.24 6.60
CA ASP A 380 -10.29 7.21 6.29
C ASP A 380 -10.05 7.34 4.79
N TRP A 381 -10.85 6.66 3.95
CA TRP A 381 -10.76 6.75 2.49
C TRP A 381 -11.00 8.18 2.00
N LEU A 382 -12.10 8.82 2.42
CA LEU A 382 -12.40 10.17 1.97
C LEU A 382 -11.35 11.16 2.48
N GLN A 383 -10.89 11.00 3.72
CA GLN A 383 -9.80 11.80 4.30
C GLN A 383 -8.49 11.61 3.51
N LEU A 384 -8.16 10.39 3.10
CA LEU A 384 -7.00 10.12 2.25
C LEU A 384 -7.11 10.79 0.87
N VAL A 385 -8.29 10.75 0.25
CA VAL A 385 -8.56 11.40 -1.05
C VAL A 385 -8.32 12.92 -0.96
N VAL A 386 -8.72 13.55 0.15
CA VAL A 386 -8.57 15.01 0.35
C VAL A 386 -7.31 15.41 1.12
N ALA A 387 -6.43 14.47 1.50
CA ALA A 387 -5.32 14.71 2.42
C ALA A 387 -4.32 15.79 1.97
N HIS A 388 -4.12 15.96 0.66
CA HIS A 388 -3.25 17.03 0.13
C HIS A 388 -3.91 18.41 0.31
N PHE A 389 -5.23 18.50 0.09
CA PHE A 389 -6.00 19.73 0.30
C PHE A 389 -6.13 20.08 1.77
N ASP A 390 -6.30 19.06 2.61
CA ASP A 390 -6.24 19.12 4.06
C ASP A 390 -4.93 19.78 4.54
N ALA A 391 -3.80 19.30 4.01
CA ALA A 391 -2.48 19.87 4.31
C ALA A 391 -2.36 21.35 3.89
N VAL A 392 -2.88 21.71 2.70
CA VAL A 392 -2.91 23.13 2.28
C VAL A 392 -3.71 23.98 3.26
N ASP A 393 -4.91 23.52 3.65
CA ASP A 393 -5.80 24.24 4.56
C ASP A 393 -5.17 24.44 5.94
N VAL A 394 -4.44 23.44 6.45
CA VAL A 394 -3.71 23.54 7.72
C VAL A 394 -2.61 24.60 7.65
N VAL A 395 -1.73 24.54 6.65
CA VAL A 395 -0.66 25.54 6.47
C VAL A 395 -1.28 26.93 6.26
N TYR A 396 -2.34 27.03 5.46
CA TYR A 396 -3.07 28.28 5.20
C TYR A 396 -3.63 28.89 6.48
N ARG A 397 -4.37 28.12 7.27
CA ARG A 397 -4.92 28.59 8.54
C ARG A 397 -3.81 29.00 9.50
N PHE A 398 -2.69 28.28 9.49
CA PHE A 398 -1.54 28.62 10.31
C PHE A 398 -0.94 29.98 9.92
N VAL A 399 -0.54 30.16 8.67
CA VAL A 399 0.16 31.39 8.22
C VAL A 399 -0.74 32.64 8.18
N THR A 400 -2.06 32.45 8.11
CA THR A 400 -3.04 33.55 8.16
C THR A 400 -3.59 33.80 9.56
N SER A 401 -3.25 32.95 10.54
CA SER A 401 -3.66 33.14 11.92
C SER A 401 -3.01 34.37 12.53
N SER A 402 -3.69 34.99 13.49
CA SER A 402 -3.09 36.05 14.31
C SER A 402 -1.90 35.58 15.14
N SER A 403 -1.74 34.26 15.33
CA SER A 403 -0.58 33.64 16.01
C SER A 403 0.65 33.49 15.11
N PHE A 404 0.57 33.81 13.81
CA PHE A 404 1.72 33.78 12.93
C PHE A 404 2.56 35.06 13.08
N HIS A 405 3.67 34.95 13.81
CA HIS A 405 4.57 36.08 14.11
C HIS A 405 5.90 36.01 13.35
N TYR A 406 6.04 35.08 12.40
CA TYR A 406 7.29 34.83 11.68
C TYR A 406 7.40 35.70 10.43
N ASN A 407 8.60 36.20 10.12
CA ASN A 407 8.85 37.02 8.93
C ASN A 407 9.13 36.18 7.68
N TYR A 408 9.60 34.94 7.87
CA TYR A 408 9.89 34.00 6.79
C TYR A 408 9.67 32.56 7.25
N ILE A 409 9.61 31.65 6.28
CA ILE A 409 9.64 30.19 6.48
C ILE A 409 10.92 29.69 5.82
N SER A 410 11.73 28.90 6.52
CA SER A 410 12.93 28.26 5.96
C SER A 410 12.82 26.76 6.07
N ALA A 411 13.15 26.03 5.00
CA ALA A 411 13.12 24.58 4.97
C ALA A 411 14.51 24.00 4.66
N THR A 412 14.99 23.09 5.49
CA THR A 412 16.23 22.34 5.29
C THR A 412 15.89 20.89 5.04
N ILE A 413 16.40 20.31 3.95
CA ILE A 413 16.18 18.90 3.63
C ILE A 413 17.46 18.10 3.87
N LEU A 414 17.34 17.10 4.73
CA LEU A 414 18.31 16.08 4.99
C LEU A 414 18.04 14.92 4.04
N VAL A 415 19.06 14.48 3.31
CA VAL A 415 18.97 13.30 2.44
C VAL A 415 19.49 12.12 3.24
N SER A 416 18.66 11.08 3.37
CA SER A 416 19.08 9.84 4.02
C SER A 416 20.30 9.25 3.30
N PRO A 417 21.21 8.56 4.00
CA PRO A 417 22.21 7.77 3.30
C PRO A 417 21.51 6.67 2.49
N THR A 418 22.15 6.23 1.40
CA THR A 418 21.74 5.00 0.72
C THR A 418 21.83 3.85 1.70
N SER A 419 20.77 3.04 1.79
CA SER A 419 20.85 1.77 2.50
C SER A 419 21.95 0.92 1.86
N PRO A 420 22.74 0.18 2.65
CA PRO A 420 23.61 -0.83 2.07
C PRO A 420 22.79 -1.83 1.23
N LYS A 421 23.41 -2.66 0.38
CA LYS A 421 22.70 -3.75 -0.31
C LYS A 421 22.85 -5.10 0.41
N GLU A 422 23.77 -5.15 1.38
CA GLU A 422 24.12 -6.35 2.12
C GLU A 422 23.07 -6.71 3.17
N ILE A 423 22.83 -8.01 3.33
CA ILE A 423 22.03 -8.57 4.42
C ILE A 423 22.75 -9.70 5.12
N TYR A 424 22.36 -9.92 6.37
CA TYR A 424 22.83 -11.07 7.10
C TYR A 424 22.12 -12.32 6.58
N PRO A 425 22.84 -13.39 6.17
CA PRO A 425 22.21 -14.61 5.69
C PRO A 425 21.22 -15.17 6.72
N TRP A 426 19.95 -15.36 6.35
CA TRP A 426 18.90 -15.75 7.30
C TRP A 426 19.21 -17.07 8.02
N ARG A 427 19.89 -18.01 7.34
CA ARG A 427 20.39 -19.28 7.92
C ARG A 427 21.34 -19.03 9.10
N LYS A 428 22.26 -18.08 8.93
CA LYS A 428 23.19 -17.66 10.00
C LYS A 428 22.46 -16.89 11.10
N MET A 429 21.50 -16.05 10.72
CA MET A 429 20.69 -15.28 11.66
C MET A 429 19.98 -16.15 12.69
N LEU A 430 19.32 -17.24 12.26
CA LEU A 430 18.54 -18.10 13.16
C LEU A 430 19.41 -18.82 14.21
N VAL A 431 20.66 -19.13 13.89
CA VAL A 431 21.61 -19.75 14.82
C VAL A 431 22.42 -18.74 15.63
N ASP A 432 22.32 -17.46 15.29
CA ASP A 432 23.08 -16.40 15.93
C ASP A 432 22.50 -16.10 17.33
N PRO A 433 23.34 -15.98 18.39
CA PRO A 433 22.88 -15.57 19.71
C PRO A 433 22.19 -14.20 19.75
N ILE A 434 22.47 -13.33 18.76
CA ILE A 434 21.81 -12.03 18.60
C ILE A 434 20.31 -12.20 18.29
N PHE A 435 19.92 -13.28 17.61
CA PHE A 435 18.51 -13.57 17.32
C PHE A 435 17.85 -14.22 18.56
N PRO A 436 16.63 -13.80 18.94
CA PRO A 436 15.95 -14.31 20.14
C PRO A 436 15.83 -15.84 20.16
N GLN A 437 16.33 -16.47 21.22
CA GLN A 437 16.35 -17.94 21.36
C GLN A 437 15.03 -18.48 21.94
N MET A 438 14.43 -17.78 22.90
CA MET A 438 13.12 -18.11 23.46
C MET A 438 12.34 -16.84 23.78
N HIS A 439 11.03 -16.89 23.53
CA HIS A 439 10.13 -15.81 23.90
C HIS A 439 9.56 -16.15 25.27
N ASN A 440 10.03 -15.49 26.33
CA ASN A 440 9.54 -15.73 27.69
C ASN A 440 8.07 -15.29 27.88
N ASP A 441 7.57 -14.41 27.01
CA ASP A 441 6.28 -13.73 27.17
C ASP A 441 5.12 -14.30 26.35
N LEU A 442 5.34 -15.28 25.46
CA LEU A 442 4.24 -15.89 24.70
C LEU A 442 3.64 -17.05 25.49
N VAL A 443 2.36 -16.89 25.82
CA VAL A 443 1.50 -17.74 26.67
C VAL A 443 1.40 -19.21 26.21
N GLN A 444 1.94 -19.58 25.06
CA GLN A 444 1.93 -20.96 24.55
C GLN A 444 3.26 -21.67 24.74
N LYS A 445 3.23 -22.71 25.60
CA LYS A 445 4.32 -23.64 26.00
C LYS A 445 5.03 -24.42 24.89
N LEU A 446 4.88 -24.08 23.62
CA LEU A 446 5.55 -24.82 22.54
C LEU A 446 7.02 -24.40 22.48
N SER A 447 7.88 -25.20 23.08
CA SER A 447 9.34 -25.03 23.10
C SER A 447 9.96 -25.45 21.76
N ILE A 448 9.57 -24.80 20.66
CA ILE A 448 10.18 -25.01 19.35
C ILE A 448 11.53 -24.30 19.35
N SER A 449 12.65 -24.96 19.08
CA SER A 449 13.97 -24.32 19.06
C SER A 449 14.22 -23.53 17.78
N ASN A 450 15.24 -22.66 17.75
CA ASN A 450 15.65 -22.00 16.49
C ASN A 450 16.24 -22.99 15.48
N ILE A 451 16.80 -24.12 15.94
CA ILE A 451 17.29 -25.19 15.08
C ILE A 451 16.11 -25.89 14.39
N ASP A 452 15.00 -26.12 15.10
CA ASP A 452 13.79 -26.70 14.50
C ASP A 452 13.20 -25.77 13.44
N LEU A 453 13.16 -24.45 13.71
CA LEU A 453 12.73 -23.46 12.71
C LEU A 453 13.65 -23.43 11.48
N LEU A 454 14.98 -23.51 11.68
CA LEU A 454 15.93 -23.56 10.58
C LEU A 454 15.70 -24.81 9.73
N ASN A 455 15.57 -25.98 10.34
CA ASN A 455 15.33 -27.24 9.62
C ASN A 455 14.01 -27.18 8.84
N PHE A 456 12.95 -26.69 9.48
CA PHE A 456 11.66 -26.46 8.82
C PHE A 456 11.80 -25.53 7.60
N LEU A 457 12.45 -24.38 7.76
CA LEU A 457 12.62 -23.42 6.67
C LEU A 457 13.51 -23.95 5.55
N GLU A 458 14.57 -24.69 5.84
CA GLU A 458 15.41 -25.29 4.79
C GLU A 458 14.61 -26.27 3.93
N VAL A 459 13.78 -27.10 4.54
CA VAL A 459 12.88 -28.01 3.81
C VAL A 459 11.85 -27.21 3.00
N ALA A 460 11.19 -26.25 3.64
CA ALA A 460 10.12 -25.47 3.03
C ALA A 460 10.61 -24.58 1.86
N VAL A 461 11.75 -23.90 2.03
CA VAL A 461 12.39 -23.09 0.98
C VAL A 461 12.92 -23.96 -0.16
N SER A 462 13.48 -25.13 0.13
CA SER A 462 13.93 -26.07 -0.91
C SER A 462 12.76 -26.57 -1.75
N GLN A 463 11.66 -26.98 -1.11
CA GLN A 463 10.42 -27.39 -1.78
C GLN A 463 9.84 -26.24 -2.61
N ALA A 464 9.72 -25.04 -2.03
CA ALA A 464 9.22 -23.86 -2.72
C ALA A 464 10.08 -23.48 -3.94
N THR A 465 11.41 -23.59 -3.83
CA THR A 465 12.36 -23.31 -4.91
C THR A 465 12.22 -24.33 -6.04
N ALA A 466 12.07 -25.62 -5.71
CA ALA A 466 11.82 -26.68 -6.68
C ALA A 466 10.48 -26.46 -7.41
N THR A 467 9.39 -26.24 -6.65
CA THR A 467 8.06 -25.94 -7.18
C THR A 467 8.06 -24.71 -8.08
N SER A 468 8.76 -23.65 -7.67
CA SER A 468 8.78 -22.42 -8.46
C SER A 468 9.68 -22.51 -9.69
N THR A 469 10.80 -23.25 -9.63
CA THR A 469 11.61 -23.54 -10.82
C THR A 469 10.78 -24.29 -11.84
N ARG A 470 9.98 -25.26 -11.38
CA ARG A 470 8.99 -25.97 -12.20
C ARG A 470 7.95 -25.00 -12.78
N PHE A 471 7.40 -24.09 -11.98
CA PHE A 471 6.43 -23.09 -12.45
C PHE A 471 7.00 -22.13 -13.50
N ASP A 472 8.20 -21.57 -13.27
CA ASP A 472 8.85 -20.65 -14.20
C ASP A 472 9.15 -21.34 -15.53
N TRP A 473 9.61 -22.59 -15.46
CA TRP A 473 9.82 -23.42 -16.64
C TRP A 473 8.51 -23.66 -17.40
N ILE A 474 7.41 -24.01 -16.72
CA ILE A 474 6.08 -24.16 -17.35
C ILE A 474 5.62 -22.84 -17.99
N LYS A 475 5.79 -21.70 -17.32
CA LYS A 475 5.45 -20.38 -17.86
C LYS A 475 6.29 -20.09 -19.11
N GLY A 476 7.56 -20.48 -19.13
CA GLY A 476 8.44 -20.42 -20.30
C GLY A 476 7.93 -21.27 -21.46
N VAL A 477 7.50 -22.51 -21.18
CA VAL A 477 6.88 -23.41 -22.17
C VAL A 477 5.60 -22.79 -22.74
N GLN A 478 4.72 -22.29 -21.89
CA GLN A 478 3.46 -21.67 -22.29
C GLN A 478 3.69 -20.41 -23.14
N THR A 479 4.64 -19.57 -22.74
CA THR A 479 5.00 -18.35 -23.48
C THR A 479 5.56 -18.69 -24.87
N THR A 480 6.43 -19.70 -24.95
CA THR A 480 6.98 -20.19 -26.23
C THR A 480 5.88 -20.78 -27.11
N TRP A 481 4.95 -21.54 -26.54
CA TRP A 481 3.80 -22.10 -27.26
C TRP A 481 2.87 -21.01 -27.80
N LYS A 482 2.54 -20.00 -26.99
CA LYS A 482 1.69 -18.85 -27.39
C LYS A 482 2.30 -18.03 -28.52
N LYS A 483 3.64 -17.94 -28.62
CA LYS A 483 4.35 -17.19 -29.67
C LYS A 483 4.27 -17.83 -31.08
N LYS A 484 3.43 -18.86 -31.27
CA LYS A 484 3.37 -19.74 -32.45
C LYS A 484 4.73 -20.41 -32.70
N PRO A 485 4.91 -21.69 -32.35
CA PRO A 485 6.19 -22.35 -32.54
C PRO A 485 6.53 -22.39 -34.03
N ASN A 486 7.70 -21.87 -34.40
CA ASN A 486 8.38 -22.34 -35.60
C ASN A 486 9.01 -23.72 -35.27
N SER A 487 9.42 -24.48 -36.29
CA SER A 487 10.01 -25.82 -36.12
C SER A 487 11.13 -25.85 -35.07
N ALA A 488 12.02 -24.86 -35.12
CA ALA A 488 13.16 -24.74 -34.22
C ALA A 488 12.75 -24.51 -32.75
N ASN A 489 11.73 -23.70 -32.50
CA ASN A 489 11.22 -23.45 -31.15
C ASN A 489 10.55 -24.70 -30.55
N LEU A 490 9.96 -25.55 -31.39
CA LEU A 490 9.28 -26.77 -30.93
C LEU A 490 10.27 -27.84 -30.48
N ASP A 491 11.38 -28.03 -31.21
CA ASP A 491 12.43 -28.98 -30.82
C ASP A 491 13.09 -28.57 -29.51
N HIS A 492 13.44 -27.28 -29.37
CA HIS A 492 13.98 -26.74 -28.13
C HIS A 492 12.99 -26.84 -26.96
N LEU A 493 11.68 -26.74 -27.22
CA LEU A 493 10.65 -26.93 -26.20
C LEU A 493 10.61 -28.36 -25.69
N ILE A 494 10.67 -29.35 -26.59
CA ILE A 494 10.63 -30.77 -26.25
C ILE A 494 11.89 -31.17 -25.49
N ASP A 495 13.06 -30.72 -25.93
CA ASP A 495 14.32 -31.02 -25.24
C ASP A 495 14.32 -30.43 -23.83
N ASN A 496 13.81 -29.21 -23.67
CA ASN A 496 13.60 -28.60 -22.35
C ASN A 496 12.57 -29.35 -21.49
N LEU A 497 11.50 -29.91 -22.09
CA LEU A 497 10.50 -30.74 -21.42
C LEU A 497 11.10 -32.03 -20.87
N VAL A 498 11.88 -32.72 -21.70
CA VAL A 498 12.53 -33.97 -21.31
C VAL A 498 13.58 -33.73 -20.24
N GLN A 499 14.44 -32.70 -20.40
CA GLN A 499 15.48 -32.38 -19.42
C GLN A 499 14.90 -31.95 -18.06
N ALA A 500 13.87 -31.11 -18.05
CA ALA A 500 13.23 -30.67 -16.82
C ALA A 500 12.55 -31.84 -16.08
N HIS A 501 11.89 -32.72 -16.83
CA HIS A 501 11.28 -33.91 -16.26
C HIS A 501 12.33 -34.85 -15.63
N GLU A 502 13.44 -35.10 -16.33
CA GLU A 502 14.50 -35.97 -15.82
C GLU A 502 15.17 -35.39 -14.57
N ALA A 503 15.36 -34.07 -14.50
CA ALA A 503 15.85 -33.40 -13.30
C ALA A 503 14.88 -33.53 -12.11
N ASP A 504 13.57 -33.37 -12.35
CA ASP A 504 12.53 -33.50 -11.32
C ASP A 504 12.44 -34.94 -10.79
N LYS A 505 12.51 -35.92 -11.69
CA LYS A 505 12.56 -37.34 -11.35
C LYS A 505 13.77 -37.68 -10.48
N GLN A 506 14.96 -37.19 -10.85
CA GLN A 506 16.18 -37.40 -10.06
C GLN A 506 16.08 -36.73 -8.68
N HIS A 507 15.48 -35.55 -8.60
CA HIS A 507 15.27 -34.86 -7.33
C HIS A 507 14.29 -35.61 -6.42
N LEU A 508 13.14 -36.04 -6.95
CA LEU A 508 12.14 -36.81 -6.19
C LEU A 508 12.73 -38.15 -5.73
N GLN A 509 13.50 -38.84 -6.57
CA GLN A 509 14.17 -40.08 -6.18
C GLN A 509 15.17 -39.85 -5.03
N MET A 510 15.89 -38.73 -5.04
CA MET A 510 16.78 -38.33 -3.94
C MET A 510 16.01 -38.03 -2.65
N LEU A 511 14.83 -37.40 -2.73
CA LEU A 511 13.99 -37.14 -1.55
C LEU A 511 13.42 -38.45 -0.99
N ILE A 512 12.84 -39.31 -1.84
CA ILE A 512 12.28 -40.63 -1.46
C ILE A 512 13.33 -41.52 -0.77
N THR A 513 14.60 -41.42 -1.18
CA THR A 513 15.69 -42.21 -0.58
C THR A 513 16.18 -41.66 0.75
N LYS A 514 15.94 -40.38 1.04
CA LYS A 514 16.31 -39.73 2.31
C LYS A 514 15.16 -39.75 3.33
N GLU A 515 13.92 -39.93 2.87
CA GLU A 515 12.75 -39.88 3.76
C GLU A 515 12.58 -41.20 4.52
N GLU A 516 12.53 -41.09 5.85
CA GLU A 516 12.37 -42.23 6.76
C GLU A 516 10.91 -42.41 7.20
N ASP A 517 10.11 -41.33 7.17
CA ASP A 517 8.69 -41.41 7.50
C ASP A 517 7.90 -42.08 6.36
N ALA A 518 7.11 -43.10 6.71
CA ALA A 518 6.41 -43.92 5.73
C ALA A 518 5.28 -43.16 5.02
N ASP A 519 4.62 -42.22 5.69
CA ASP A 519 3.50 -41.46 5.14
C ASP A 519 4.02 -40.36 4.21
N GLU A 520 5.09 -39.65 4.60
CA GLU A 520 5.74 -38.66 3.73
C GLU A 520 6.37 -39.32 2.50
N LYS A 521 7.02 -40.48 2.68
CA LYS A 521 7.57 -41.25 1.58
C LYS A 521 6.49 -41.70 0.59
N ALA A 522 5.32 -42.13 1.07
CA ALA A 522 4.21 -42.53 0.20
C ALA A 522 3.68 -41.34 -0.63
N GLU A 523 3.62 -40.13 -0.06
CA GLU A 523 3.22 -38.93 -0.81
C GLU A 523 4.29 -38.53 -1.83
N LEU A 524 5.58 -38.64 -1.49
CA LEU A 524 6.69 -38.42 -2.46
C LEU A 524 6.66 -39.43 -3.60
N GLU A 525 6.37 -40.70 -3.32
CA GLU A 525 6.20 -41.75 -4.35
C GLU A 525 5.01 -41.45 -5.28
N LYS A 526 3.90 -40.94 -4.73
CA LYS A 526 2.75 -40.48 -5.52
C LYS A 526 3.10 -39.25 -6.38
N GLN A 527 3.91 -38.32 -5.88
CA GLN A 527 4.44 -37.21 -6.68
C GLN A 527 5.38 -37.70 -7.80
N ALA A 528 6.20 -38.71 -7.53
CA ALA A 528 7.05 -39.34 -8.55
C ALA A 528 6.22 -40.05 -9.64
N LEU A 529 5.08 -40.65 -9.27
CA LEU A 529 4.12 -41.21 -10.23
C LEU A 529 3.52 -40.11 -11.13
N LEU A 530 3.10 -38.98 -10.54
CA LEU A 530 2.65 -37.79 -11.28
C LEU A 530 3.73 -37.23 -12.22
N ALA A 531 5.00 -37.26 -11.79
CA ALA A 531 6.11 -36.90 -12.66
C ALA A 531 6.21 -37.89 -13.83
N SER A 532 6.05 -39.20 -13.60
CA SER A 532 6.06 -40.21 -14.67
C SER A 532 4.99 -39.95 -15.73
N ASP A 533 3.78 -39.54 -15.34
CA ASP A 533 2.72 -39.17 -16.30
C ASP A 533 3.14 -37.98 -17.20
N LEU A 534 3.98 -37.10 -16.68
CA LEU A 534 4.61 -36.00 -17.44
C LEU A 534 5.59 -36.53 -18.48
N HIS A 535 6.38 -37.56 -18.14
CA HIS A 535 7.29 -38.24 -19.06
C HIS A 535 6.52 -38.84 -20.22
N ASP A 536 5.48 -39.62 -19.91
CA ASP A 536 4.65 -40.27 -20.90
C ASP A 536 3.98 -39.24 -21.81
N THR A 537 3.62 -38.08 -21.25
CA THR A 537 3.09 -36.95 -22.02
C THR A 537 4.16 -36.32 -22.92
N ALA A 538 5.38 -36.10 -22.42
CA ALA A 538 6.49 -35.56 -23.21
C ALA A 538 6.94 -36.53 -24.31
N GLU A 539 6.99 -37.83 -24.02
CA GLU A 539 7.29 -38.89 -24.98
C GLU A 539 6.18 -39.02 -26.02
N ALA A 540 4.91 -38.97 -25.62
CA ALA A 540 3.78 -38.92 -26.55
C ALA A 540 3.86 -37.70 -27.48
N ILE A 541 4.21 -36.51 -26.95
CA ILE A 541 4.44 -35.30 -27.73
C ILE A 541 5.60 -35.50 -28.72
N ASN A 542 6.73 -36.08 -28.28
CA ASN A 542 7.89 -36.34 -29.12
C ASN A 542 7.56 -37.34 -30.26
N ASN A 543 6.87 -38.44 -29.93
CA ASN A 543 6.39 -39.43 -30.89
C ASN A 543 5.39 -38.82 -31.89
N MET A 544 4.56 -37.88 -31.44
CA MET A 544 3.62 -37.15 -32.29
C MET A 544 4.29 -36.11 -33.20
N ILE A 545 5.44 -35.56 -32.80
CA ILE A 545 6.18 -34.54 -33.57
C ILE A 545 7.19 -35.19 -34.53
N ALA A 546 7.63 -36.42 -34.29
CA ALA A 546 8.55 -37.15 -35.17
C ALA A 546 8.10 -37.22 -36.65
N PRO A 547 6.81 -37.46 -37.00
CA PRO A 547 6.34 -37.38 -38.39
C PRO A 547 6.51 -35.98 -38.99
N TRP A 548 6.35 -34.93 -38.18
CA TRP A 548 6.48 -33.54 -38.61
C TRP A 548 7.94 -33.16 -38.85
N ARG A 549 8.88 -33.63 -38.02
CA ARG A 549 10.33 -33.50 -38.27
C ARG A 549 10.73 -34.17 -39.59
N SER A 550 10.27 -35.40 -39.79
CA SER A 550 10.50 -36.14 -41.04
C SER A 550 9.96 -35.39 -42.25
N LEU A 551 8.76 -34.83 -42.13
CA LEU A 551 8.15 -34.04 -43.20
C LEU A 551 8.86 -32.71 -43.43
N SER A 552 9.22 -31.97 -42.39
CA SER A 552 9.94 -30.70 -42.52
C SER A 552 11.28 -30.93 -43.24
N SER A 553 11.95 -32.05 -42.95
CA SER A 553 13.13 -32.49 -43.71
C SER A 553 12.80 -32.79 -45.17
N GLN A 554 11.72 -33.54 -45.44
CA GLN A 554 11.27 -33.83 -46.81
C GLN A 554 10.90 -32.57 -47.61
N ILE A 555 10.24 -31.59 -46.98
CA ILE A 555 9.89 -30.31 -47.61
C ILE A 555 11.16 -29.52 -47.92
N TYR A 556 12.11 -29.47 -46.99
CA TYR A 556 13.40 -28.84 -47.21
C TYR A 556 14.18 -29.50 -48.36
N ASP A 557 14.20 -30.84 -48.41
CA ASP A 557 14.83 -31.59 -49.50
C ASP A 557 14.13 -31.35 -50.85
N LEU A 558 12.79 -31.27 -50.86
CA LEU A 558 12.01 -30.96 -52.06
C LEU A 558 12.23 -29.52 -52.54
N GLN A 559 12.34 -28.55 -51.63
CA GLN A 559 12.69 -27.17 -51.94
C GLN A 559 14.09 -27.09 -52.56
N LYS A 560 15.06 -27.78 -51.96
CA LYS A 560 16.42 -27.87 -52.48
C LYS A 560 16.48 -28.56 -53.86
N GLN A 561 15.64 -29.57 -54.09
CA GLN A 561 15.50 -30.21 -55.40
C GLN A 561 14.84 -29.30 -56.45
N ALA A 562 13.88 -28.46 -56.04
CA ALA A 562 13.26 -27.47 -56.91
C ALA A 562 14.26 -26.39 -57.33
N GLU A 563 15.03 -25.84 -56.38
CA GLU A 563 16.09 -24.87 -56.62
C GLU A 563 17.15 -25.42 -57.61
N ALA A 564 17.47 -26.72 -57.52
CA ALA A 564 18.42 -27.39 -58.41
C ALA A 564 17.89 -27.62 -59.84
N LYS A 565 16.56 -27.67 -60.04
CA LYS A 565 15.94 -28.02 -61.35
C LYS A 565 15.58 -26.82 -62.23
N GLY A 566 15.63 -25.59 -61.70
CA GLY A 566 15.31 -24.37 -62.45
C GLY A 566 13.83 -24.22 -62.82
N ARG A 567 13.47 -23.04 -63.38
CA ARG A 567 12.10 -22.52 -63.56
C ARG A 567 11.06 -23.44 -64.23
N LEU A 568 11.46 -24.47 -64.97
CA LEU A 568 10.53 -25.36 -65.70
C LEU A 568 9.98 -26.53 -64.85
N GLY A 569 10.50 -26.75 -63.63
CA GLY A 569 10.01 -27.77 -62.71
C GLY A 569 9.30 -27.25 -61.45
N GLU A 570 9.21 -25.92 -61.27
CA GLU A 570 8.70 -25.31 -60.04
C GLU A 570 7.22 -25.58 -59.80
N GLU A 571 6.39 -25.60 -60.84
CA GLU A 571 4.93 -25.61 -60.68
C GLU A 571 4.42 -26.97 -60.15
N GLU A 572 4.92 -28.08 -60.70
CA GLU A 572 4.53 -29.44 -60.28
C GLU A 572 5.10 -29.80 -58.89
N VAL A 573 6.30 -29.32 -58.57
CA VAL A 573 6.90 -29.50 -57.24
C VAL A 573 6.16 -28.66 -56.21
N THR A 574 5.79 -27.42 -56.54
CA THR A 574 5.01 -26.53 -55.65
C THR A 574 3.63 -27.09 -55.38
N LYS A 575 2.95 -27.65 -56.40
CA LYS A 575 1.65 -28.30 -56.24
C LYS A 575 1.72 -29.52 -55.33
N ASN A 576 2.69 -30.42 -55.54
CA ASN A 576 2.90 -31.58 -54.67
C ASN A 576 3.25 -31.18 -53.23
N ILE A 577 4.02 -30.09 -53.04
CA ILE A 577 4.33 -29.56 -51.71
C ILE A 577 3.07 -29.01 -51.04
N LEU A 578 2.23 -28.25 -51.76
CA LEU A 578 0.99 -27.67 -51.24
C LEU A 578 -0.03 -28.75 -50.86
N GLU A 579 -0.28 -29.74 -51.73
CA GLU A 579 -1.23 -30.83 -51.44
C GLU A 579 -0.80 -31.67 -50.24
N LYS A 580 0.51 -31.97 -50.11
CA LYS A 580 1.04 -32.64 -48.92
C LYS A 580 0.90 -31.77 -47.67
N LYS A 581 1.20 -30.48 -47.78
CA LYS A 581 1.10 -29.52 -46.67
C LYS A 581 -0.33 -29.38 -46.17
N ASP A 582 -1.32 -29.29 -47.05
CA ASP A 582 -2.73 -29.10 -46.69
C ASP A 582 -3.33 -30.34 -46.04
N LYS A 583 -3.03 -31.54 -46.57
CA LYS A 583 -3.44 -32.80 -45.94
C LYS A 583 -2.86 -32.93 -44.53
N LEU A 584 -1.60 -32.56 -44.36
CA LEU A 584 -0.92 -32.61 -43.06
C LEU A 584 -1.41 -31.53 -42.10
N LEU A 585 -1.73 -30.32 -42.57
CA LEU A 585 -2.38 -29.30 -41.75
C LEU A 585 -3.74 -29.79 -41.23
N ALA A 586 -4.51 -30.51 -42.05
CA ALA A 586 -5.79 -31.09 -41.65
C ALA A 586 -5.65 -32.17 -40.56
N ASP A 587 -4.62 -33.03 -40.65
CA ASP A 587 -4.34 -34.05 -39.63
C ASP A 587 -3.69 -33.45 -38.36
N PHE A 588 -2.98 -32.33 -38.50
CA PHE A 588 -2.22 -31.68 -37.41
C PHE A 588 -3.08 -30.77 -36.52
N LEU A 589 -4.16 -30.16 -37.05
CA LEU A 589 -5.01 -29.27 -36.27
C LEU A 589 -5.67 -29.96 -35.05
N PRO A 590 -6.32 -31.13 -35.20
CA PRO A 590 -6.89 -31.86 -34.06
C PRO A 590 -5.82 -32.27 -33.04
N LEU A 591 -4.63 -32.62 -33.54
CA LEU A 591 -3.50 -33.07 -32.73
C LEU A 591 -2.93 -31.93 -31.86
N THR A 592 -2.71 -30.75 -32.46
CA THR A 592 -2.25 -29.55 -31.73
C THR A 592 -3.26 -29.08 -30.71
N MET A 593 -4.55 -29.20 -31.00
CA MET A 593 -5.61 -28.89 -30.03
C MET A 593 -5.59 -29.89 -28.85
N GLY A 594 -5.42 -31.19 -29.13
CA GLY A 594 -5.24 -32.21 -28.09
C GLY A 594 -4.02 -31.98 -27.19
N ILE A 595 -2.86 -31.64 -27.78
CA ILE A 595 -1.65 -31.27 -27.03
C ILE A 595 -1.91 -30.03 -26.18
N THR A 596 -2.50 -28.99 -26.77
CA THR A 596 -2.80 -27.74 -26.07
C THR A 596 -3.71 -27.99 -24.86
N MET A 597 -4.73 -28.85 -24.99
CA MET A 597 -5.59 -29.22 -23.88
C MET A 597 -4.84 -30.03 -22.80
N LYS A 598 -3.96 -30.97 -23.17
CA LYS A 598 -3.14 -31.70 -22.20
C LYS A 598 -2.16 -30.80 -21.45
N VAL A 599 -1.46 -29.92 -22.17
CA VAL A 599 -0.54 -28.92 -21.57
C VAL A 599 -1.32 -27.98 -20.65
N GLN A 600 -2.51 -27.53 -21.05
CA GLN A 600 -3.35 -26.67 -20.22
C GLN A 600 -3.89 -27.41 -18.98
N LYS A 601 -4.29 -28.69 -19.12
CA LYS A 601 -4.70 -29.52 -17.97
C LYS A 601 -3.56 -29.67 -16.97
N LEU A 602 -2.38 -30.00 -17.48
CA LEU A 602 -1.16 -30.11 -16.68
C LEU A 602 -0.81 -28.78 -16.01
N PHE A 603 -0.97 -27.66 -16.71
CA PHE A 603 -0.82 -26.32 -16.13
C PHE A 603 -1.76 -26.12 -14.95
N CYS A 604 -3.05 -26.45 -15.10
CA CYS A 604 -4.04 -26.33 -14.03
C CYS A 604 -3.73 -27.25 -12.84
N GLU A 605 -3.30 -28.49 -13.09
CA GLU A 605 -2.92 -29.44 -12.04
C GLU A 605 -1.69 -28.96 -11.28
N LEU A 606 -0.66 -28.48 -11.97
CA LEU A 606 0.55 -27.96 -11.34
C LEU A 606 0.31 -26.66 -10.59
N GLN A 607 -0.51 -25.76 -11.15
CA GLN A 607 -0.93 -24.54 -10.44
C GLN A 607 -1.75 -24.86 -9.18
N ALA A 608 -2.51 -25.96 -9.17
CA ALA A 608 -3.22 -26.42 -7.98
C ALA A 608 -2.28 -26.99 -6.90
N HIS A 609 -1.07 -27.42 -7.27
CA HIS A 609 -0.05 -27.91 -6.34
C HIS A 609 0.84 -26.80 -5.77
N VAL A 610 0.93 -25.64 -6.43
CA VAL A 610 1.65 -24.48 -5.87
C VAL A 610 0.85 -23.92 -4.70
N ARG A 611 1.37 -24.08 -3.49
CA ARG A 611 0.72 -23.48 -2.31
C ARG A 611 0.97 -21.97 -2.37
N PRO A 612 0.03 -21.11 -1.95
CA PRO A 612 0.29 -19.68 -1.83
C PRO A 612 1.55 -19.35 -1.00
N GLY A 613 1.86 -20.19 0.00
CA GLY A 613 3.08 -20.08 0.81
C GLY A 613 4.39 -20.35 0.06
N ASP A 614 4.38 -21.07 -1.06
CA ASP A 614 5.61 -21.40 -1.80
C ASP A 614 6.25 -20.15 -2.41
N TYR A 615 5.44 -19.21 -2.93
CA TYR A 615 5.96 -17.95 -3.46
C TYR A 615 6.66 -17.12 -2.38
N LEU A 616 6.09 -17.12 -1.17
CA LEU A 616 6.64 -16.43 -0.01
C LEU A 616 7.93 -17.09 0.48
N LEU A 617 8.00 -18.43 0.50
CA LEU A 617 9.21 -19.12 0.94
C LEU A 617 10.34 -18.97 -0.08
N ARG A 618 10.02 -18.95 -1.38
CA ARG A 618 11.01 -18.70 -2.43
C ARG A 618 11.72 -17.36 -2.26
N SER A 619 10.99 -16.31 -1.84
CA SER A 619 11.57 -14.97 -1.72
C SER A 619 12.60 -14.85 -0.60
N PHE A 620 12.74 -15.85 0.29
CA PHE A 620 13.78 -15.86 1.33
C PHE A 620 15.20 -15.95 0.75
N ASP A 621 15.36 -16.59 -0.42
CA ASP A 621 16.65 -16.76 -1.11
C ASP A 621 16.79 -15.84 -2.34
N GLN A 622 15.78 -15.04 -2.67
CA GLN A 622 15.85 -14.09 -3.78
C GLN A 622 16.72 -12.87 -3.44
N LYS A 623 17.31 -12.25 -4.48
CA LYS A 623 17.96 -10.94 -4.33
C LYS A 623 16.94 -9.97 -3.75
N LEU A 624 17.30 -9.41 -2.61
CA LEU A 624 16.39 -8.57 -1.86
C LEU A 624 15.98 -7.32 -2.63
N LEU A 625 14.76 -6.90 -2.34
CA LEU A 625 14.33 -5.55 -2.65
C LEU A 625 15.25 -4.56 -1.91
N PRO A 626 15.60 -3.41 -2.54
CA PRO A 626 16.24 -2.31 -1.84
C PRO A 626 15.44 -2.01 -0.57
N SER A 627 16.10 -2.06 0.59
CA SER A 627 15.45 -1.68 1.83
C SER A 627 15.55 -0.18 1.97
N SER A 628 14.47 0.53 2.21
CA SER A 628 14.57 1.95 2.52
C SER A 628 15.05 2.15 3.96
N ILE A 629 15.84 3.19 4.20
CA ILE A 629 15.88 3.79 5.54
C ILE A 629 14.56 4.52 5.68
N HIS A 630 13.86 4.37 6.79
CA HIS A 630 12.64 5.15 6.97
C HIS A 630 12.97 6.55 7.47
N CYS A 631 12.32 7.55 6.89
CA CYS A 631 12.57 8.95 7.17
C CYS A 631 12.29 9.32 8.64
N GLU A 632 11.39 8.63 9.35
CA GLU A 632 11.07 8.89 10.76
C GLU A 632 12.26 8.53 11.64
N ALA A 633 12.76 7.30 11.52
CA ALA A 633 13.90 6.82 12.28
C ALA A 633 15.15 7.67 11.98
N CYS A 634 15.35 8.01 10.70
CA CYS A 634 16.40 8.92 10.26
C CYS A 634 16.31 10.27 10.97
N LEU A 635 15.19 10.97 10.86
CA LEU A 635 15.04 12.30 11.47
C LEU A 635 15.13 12.24 12.99
N ALA A 636 14.44 11.28 13.62
CA ALA A 636 14.40 11.15 15.07
C ALA A 636 15.78 10.89 15.69
N SER A 637 16.61 10.07 15.03
CA SER A 637 18.00 9.80 15.45
C SER A 637 18.94 11.01 15.32
N LEU A 638 18.52 12.06 14.63
CA LEU A 638 19.29 13.29 14.42
C LEU A 638 18.83 14.44 15.32
N LEU A 639 17.72 14.31 16.05
CA LEU A 639 17.23 15.36 16.94
C LEU A 639 18.09 15.42 18.22
N ASP A 640 18.47 16.64 18.61
CA ASP A 640 19.45 16.96 19.67
C ASP A 640 19.19 16.22 21.00
N ASN A 641 17.92 16.01 21.33
CA ASN A 641 17.47 15.29 22.53
C ASN A 641 17.93 13.82 22.60
N PHE A 642 18.30 13.22 21.48
CA PHE A 642 18.77 11.84 21.40
C PHE A 642 20.29 11.77 21.41
N THR A 643 20.94 12.51 20.51
CA THR A 643 22.38 12.40 20.28
C THR A 643 23.22 12.84 21.46
N ALA A 644 22.76 13.83 22.25
CA ALA A 644 23.48 14.28 23.43
C ALA A 644 23.72 13.15 24.45
N LYS A 645 22.76 12.24 24.65
CA LYS A 645 22.89 11.12 25.60
C LYS A 645 23.91 10.10 25.13
N TYR A 646 23.90 9.77 23.85
CA TYR A 646 24.70 8.67 23.30
C TYR A 646 26.14 9.07 22.97
N GLN A 647 26.40 10.37 22.73
CA GLN A 647 27.76 10.91 22.59
C GLN A 647 28.61 10.71 23.85
N GLU A 648 28.01 10.64 25.04
CA GLU A 648 28.75 10.45 26.30
C GLU A 648 29.15 8.99 26.54
N THR A 649 28.38 8.04 25.99
CA THR A 649 28.53 6.61 26.29
C THR A 649 29.36 5.85 25.28
N ASP A 650 29.48 6.34 24.04
CA ASP A 650 30.19 5.63 22.99
C ASP A 650 31.65 6.06 22.87
N SER A 651 32.54 5.09 22.63
CA SER A 651 33.98 5.23 22.88
C SER A 651 34.73 5.94 21.75
N ASP A 652 34.10 6.12 20.58
CA ASP A 652 34.73 6.65 19.38
C ASP A 652 34.00 7.86 18.79
N PRO A 653 34.37 9.08 19.21
CA PRO A 653 33.83 10.33 18.66
C PRO A 653 34.06 10.51 17.16
N SER A 654 35.00 9.76 16.55
CA SER A 654 35.37 9.94 15.14
C SER A 654 34.28 9.48 14.18
N GLN A 655 33.46 8.50 14.57
CA GLN A 655 32.31 8.02 13.78
C GLN A 655 31.22 9.09 13.62
N TYR A 656 31.19 10.09 14.51
CA TYR A 656 30.20 11.17 14.51
C TYR A 656 30.70 12.48 13.88
N GLY A 657 31.93 12.55 13.38
CA GLY A 657 32.51 13.81 12.88
C GLY A 657 31.70 14.46 11.76
N THR A 658 31.07 13.66 10.89
CA THR A 658 30.14 14.15 9.85
C THR A 658 28.76 14.51 10.43
N LEU A 659 28.36 13.87 11.53
CA LEU A 659 27.07 14.09 12.18
C LEU A 659 27.03 15.42 12.91
N THR A 660 28.15 15.93 13.46
CA THR A 660 28.19 17.18 14.24
C THR A 660 27.53 18.34 13.50
N ALA A 661 27.84 18.52 12.21
CA ALA A 661 27.23 19.58 11.40
C ALA A 661 25.72 19.41 11.22
N VAL A 662 25.22 18.16 11.17
CA VAL A 662 23.79 17.86 11.08
C VAL A 662 23.11 18.10 12.43
N LEU A 663 23.77 17.77 13.54
CA LEU A 663 23.26 18.01 14.89
C LEU A 663 23.16 19.49 15.21
N ASP A 664 24.10 20.30 14.74
CA ASP A 664 24.01 21.75 14.85
C ASP A 664 22.80 22.31 14.11
N ILE A 665 22.43 21.73 12.96
CA ILE A 665 21.25 22.11 12.17
C ILE A 665 19.95 21.67 12.86
N THR A 666 19.92 20.49 13.49
CA THR A 666 18.72 19.94 14.16
C THR A 666 18.55 20.45 15.59
N LYS A 667 19.43 21.33 16.05
CA LYS A 667 19.38 21.95 17.38
C LYS A 667 18.11 22.77 17.58
N GLY A 668 17.41 22.50 18.68
CA GLY A 668 16.16 23.19 19.06
C GLY A 668 14.89 22.67 18.39
N TYR A 669 14.97 21.60 17.60
CA TYR A 669 13.78 20.88 17.13
C TYR A 669 13.26 19.93 18.21
N ASP A 670 11.94 19.85 18.32
CA ASP A 670 11.25 19.01 19.32
C ASP A 670 11.07 17.56 18.83
N ARG A 671 10.59 16.70 19.74
CA ARG A 671 10.25 15.29 19.47
C ARG A 671 8.95 15.11 18.67
N ILE A 672 8.51 16.15 17.97
CA ILE A 672 7.31 16.11 17.14
C ILE A 672 7.74 15.93 15.70
N ILE A 673 7.34 14.80 15.13
CA ILE A 673 7.68 14.41 13.77
C ILE A 673 6.38 14.26 13.01
N GLY A 674 6.17 15.18 12.07
CA GLY A 674 5.13 15.06 11.09
C GLY A 674 5.54 14.10 9.98
N VAL A 675 4.58 13.34 9.49
CA VAL A 675 4.82 12.26 8.53
C VAL A 675 3.84 12.38 7.36
N SER A 676 4.34 12.15 6.15
CA SER A 676 3.50 12.22 4.94
C SER A 676 2.51 11.06 4.83
N LYS A 677 2.89 9.92 5.42
CA LYS A 677 2.13 8.67 5.55
C LYS A 677 2.18 8.25 7.01
N CYS A 678 1.29 7.39 7.48
CA CYS A 678 1.42 6.82 8.83
C CYS A 678 2.80 6.16 9.00
N CYS A 679 3.38 6.22 10.20
CA CYS A 679 4.66 5.56 10.48
C CYS A 679 4.52 4.05 10.26
N CYS A 680 5.56 3.37 9.83
CA CYS A 680 5.52 1.91 9.91
C CYS A 680 5.68 1.44 11.37
N PRO A 681 5.32 0.19 11.71
CA PRO A 681 5.55 -0.37 13.04
C PRO A 681 7.02 -0.31 13.48
N VAL A 682 7.96 -0.50 12.54
CA VAL A 682 9.40 -0.37 12.84
C VAL A 682 9.77 1.02 13.32
N CYS A 683 9.28 2.08 12.66
CA CYS A 683 9.52 3.45 13.08
C CYS A 683 8.86 3.73 14.42
N SER A 684 7.61 3.30 14.63
CA SER A 684 6.93 3.50 15.91
C SER A 684 7.70 2.85 17.06
N THR A 685 8.06 1.57 16.93
CA THR A 685 8.84 0.86 17.94
C THR A 685 10.21 1.48 18.15
N PHE A 686 10.87 1.95 17.08
CA PHE A 686 12.14 2.67 17.19
C PHE A 686 12.00 3.94 18.04
N LEU A 687 10.95 4.74 17.77
CA LEU A 687 10.64 5.93 18.55
C LEU A 687 10.34 5.59 20.01
N ASP A 688 9.68 4.47 20.29
CA ASP A 688 9.38 4.01 21.66
C ASP A 688 10.64 3.57 22.39
N VAL A 689 11.52 2.79 21.75
CA VAL A 689 12.81 2.36 22.31
C VAL A 689 13.66 3.58 22.66
N MET A 690 13.68 4.61 21.81
CA MET A 690 14.41 5.84 22.11
C MET A 690 13.82 6.65 23.28
N GLN A 691 12.56 6.42 23.66
CA GLN A 691 11.92 7.14 24.77
C GLN A 691 12.26 6.55 26.13
N GLU A 692 12.34 5.22 26.23
CA GLU A 692 12.67 4.52 27.49
C GLU A 692 13.98 5.03 28.09
N ASP A 693 14.87 5.50 27.22
CA ASP A 693 16.16 6.04 27.54
C ASP A 693 16.18 7.48 28.07
N VAL A 694 15.16 8.29 27.78
CA VAL A 694 15.18 9.72 28.13
C VAL A 694 13.98 10.08 28.99
N LYS A 695 14.26 10.38 30.27
CA LYS A 695 13.27 10.79 31.28
C LYS A 695 12.52 12.07 30.89
N GLY A 696 11.48 12.01 30.05
CA GLY A 696 10.54 13.11 30.07
C GLY A 696 9.41 13.18 29.07
N LEU A 697 9.60 12.87 27.78
CA LEU A 697 8.56 13.13 26.78
C LEU A 697 8.58 12.13 25.62
N PRO A 698 7.44 11.54 25.25
CA PRO A 698 7.37 10.63 24.10
C PRO A 698 7.64 11.38 22.79
N PHE A 699 8.10 10.65 21.77
CA PHE A 699 8.00 11.15 20.41
C PHE A 699 6.53 11.18 20.01
N VAL A 700 6.15 12.23 19.29
CA VAL A 700 4.78 12.41 18.83
C VAL A 700 4.76 12.42 17.31
N VAL A 701 4.06 11.42 16.78
CA VAL A 701 3.81 11.17 15.37
C VAL A 701 2.31 11.00 15.15
N GLN A 702 1.83 11.08 13.91
CA GLN A 702 0.41 10.89 13.59
C GLN A 702 -0.13 9.52 14.05
N GLY A 703 0.71 8.47 13.97
CA GLY A 703 0.32 7.10 14.25
C GLY A 703 1.13 6.10 13.44
N SER A 704 0.78 4.81 13.54
CA SER A 704 1.42 3.74 12.77
C SER A 704 0.43 2.88 11.97
N HIS A 705 0.81 2.50 10.74
CA HIS A 705 0.12 1.46 9.98
C HIS A 705 0.50 0.06 10.49
N SER A 706 -0.20 -0.98 10.04
CA SER A 706 -0.01 -2.34 10.56
C SER A 706 1.03 -3.18 9.80
N ILE A 707 1.34 -2.79 8.56
CA ILE A 707 2.25 -3.49 7.65
C ILE A 707 3.70 -3.17 8.01
N ILE A 708 4.61 -4.16 8.05
CA ILE A 708 6.05 -3.91 8.16
C ILE A 708 6.62 -4.02 6.76
N SER A 709 7.28 -2.97 6.29
CA SER A 709 8.11 -3.00 5.09
C SER A 709 9.55 -3.37 5.45
N ALA A 710 10.27 -3.96 4.50
CA ALA A 710 11.69 -4.19 4.61
C ALA A 710 12.43 -2.86 4.75
N CYS A 711 13.17 -2.69 5.85
CA CYS A 711 13.85 -1.43 6.16
C CYS A 711 15.12 -1.65 6.95
N THR A 712 15.96 -0.61 7.01
CA THR A 712 17.17 -0.59 7.86
C THR A 712 17.18 0.66 8.74
N LEU A 713 17.79 0.54 9.91
CA LEU A 713 18.00 1.69 10.81
C LEU A 713 19.13 2.57 10.26
N PRO A 714 19.19 3.86 10.66
CA PRO A 714 20.31 4.73 10.34
C PRO A 714 21.65 4.12 10.77
N PRO A 715 22.73 4.22 9.96
CA PRO A 715 24.03 3.61 10.29
C PRO A 715 24.64 4.09 11.62
N TRP A 716 24.29 5.30 12.06
CA TRP A 716 24.72 5.89 13.33
C TRP A 716 23.82 5.55 14.52
N THR A 717 22.90 4.60 14.36
CA THR A 717 22.04 4.14 15.45
C THR A 717 22.89 3.44 16.51
N PRO A 718 22.82 3.84 17.80
CA PRO A 718 23.55 3.19 18.88
C PRO A 718 23.28 1.69 18.94
N ALA A 719 24.33 0.90 19.18
CA ALA A 719 24.24 -0.56 19.17
C ALA A 719 23.19 -1.10 20.16
N ALA A 720 23.01 -0.46 21.32
CA ALA A 720 21.99 -0.83 22.31
C ALA A 720 20.57 -0.72 21.74
N VAL A 721 20.26 0.37 21.03
CA VAL A 721 18.97 0.58 20.37
C VAL A 721 18.77 -0.46 19.26
N VAL A 722 19.79 -0.72 18.43
CA VAL A 722 19.72 -1.76 17.38
C VAL A 722 19.45 -3.13 18.00
N ASN A 723 20.11 -3.48 19.09
CA ASN A 723 19.93 -4.77 19.77
C ASN A 723 18.52 -4.91 20.35
N GLU A 724 17.96 -3.85 20.94
CA GLU A 724 16.58 -3.85 21.42
C GLU A 724 15.57 -3.99 20.27
N MET A 725 15.83 -3.31 19.14
CA MET A 725 15.02 -3.46 17.93
C MET A 725 15.09 -4.88 17.35
N VAL A 726 16.28 -5.49 17.33
CA VAL A 726 16.48 -6.91 16.95
C VAL A 726 15.74 -7.83 17.92
N SER A 727 15.76 -7.55 19.22
CA SER A 727 15.03 -8.31 20.22
C SER A 727 13.52 -8.30 19.94
N ARG A 728 12.91 -7.10 19.84
CA ARG A 728 11.46 -6.95 19.63
C ARG A 728 10.98 -7.56 18.30
N PHE A 729 11.63 -7.20 17.18
CA PHE A 729 11.21 -7.68 15.86
C PHE A 729 11.65 -9.12 15.59
N GLY A 730 12.77 -9.57 16.16
CA GLY A 730 13.19 -10.96 16.08
C GLY A 730 12.22 -11.88 16.81
N ALA A 731 11.69 -11.43 17.95
CA ALA A 731 10.68 -12.15 18.70
C ALA A 731 9.36 -12.24 17.92
N LEU A 732 8.94 -11.15 17.28
CA LEU A 732 7.80 -11.12 16.36
C LEU A 732 7.99 -12.06 15.17
N LEU A 733 9.15 -12.01 14.50
CA LEU A 733 9.46 -12.89 13.37
C LEU A 733 9.41 -14.35 13.79
N ARG A 734 9.99 -14.68 14.95
CA ARG A 734 9.97 -16.03 15.50
C ARG A 734 8.55 -16.52 15.74
N GLN A 735 7.67 -15.67 16.29
CA GLN A 735 6.26 -15.98 16.46
C GLN A 735 5.58 -16.29 15.11
N ASP A 736 5.76 -15.43 14.11
CA ASP A 736 5.17 -15.60 12.78
C ASP A 736 5.68 -16.88 12.10
N LEU A 737 6.96 -17.22 12.26
CA LEU A 737 7.54 -18.47 11.75
C LEU A 737 6.98 -19.71 12.44
N VAL A 738 6.80 -19.68 13.76
CA VAL A 738 6.16 -20.77 14.50
C VAL A 738 4.72 -20.96 14.04
N SER A 739 3.96 -19.87 13.89
CA SER A 739 2.58 -19.93 13.38
C SER A 739 2.52 -20.41 11.92
N LEU A 740 3.49 -20.06 11.08
CA LEU A 740 3.60 -20.60 9.73
C LEU A 740 3.86 -22.11 9.75
N MET A 741 4.81 -22.57 10.57
CA MET A 741 5.14 -23.99 10.72
C MET A 741 3.93 -24.81 11.17
N GLN A 742 3.18 -24.32 12.18
CA GLN A 742 1.98 -24.99 12.66
C GLN A 742 0.88 -25.08 11.61
N ARG A 743 0.67 -24.02 10.82
CA ARG A 743 -0.32 -24.01 9.73
C ARG A 743 0.04 -25.02 8.65
N LEU A 744 1.28 -25.04 8.18
CA LEU A 744 1.71 -25.98 7.15
C LEU A 744 1.67 -27.43 7.63
N ASN A 745 2.00 -27.68 8.90
CA ASN A 745 1.91 -29.03 9.47
C ASN A 745 0.46 -29.50 9.64
N ALA A 746 -0.46 -28.59 9.99
CA ALA A 746 -1.89 -28.90 10.10
C ALA A 746 -2.50 -29.26 8.74
N ASP A 747 -2.11 -28.54 7.68
CA ASP A 747 -2.58 -28.80 6.32
C ASP A 747 -2.11 -30.15 5.78
N SER A 748 -0.92 -30.63 6.18
CA SER A 748 -0.40 -31.94 5.79
C SER A 748 -1.18 -33.12 6.42
N GLY A 749 -1.71 -32.93 7.65
CA GLY A 749 -2.40 -34.00 8.38
C GLY A 749 -3.88 -34.19 8.05
N SER A 750 -4.56 -33.16 7.53
CA SER A 750 -5.97 -33.25 7.13
C SER A 750 -6.09 -33.62 5.65
N GLY A 751 -5.85 -34.89 5.31
CA GLY A 751 -6.03 -35.40 3.95
C GLY A 751 -7.43 -35.07 3.42
N PHE A 752 -7.53 -34.08 2.52
CA PHE A 752 -8.63 -33.75 1.59
C PHE A 752 -10.10 -33.74 2.08
N GLY A 753 -10.36 -33.99 3.36
CA GLY A 753 -11.65 -33.80 4.00
C GLY A 753 -11.84 -32.31 4.26
N ARG A 754 -12.27 -31.57 3.24
CA ARG A 754 -12.90 -30.26 3.41
C ARG A 754 -14.15 -30.45 4.28
N ASN A 755 -13.96 -30.56 5.58
CA ASN A 755 -14.98 -30.14 6.51
C ASN A 755 -15.02 -28.63 6.32
N HIS A 756 -16.02 -28.18 5.56
CA HIS A 756 -16.56 -26.84 5.74
C HIS A 756 -16.59 -26.61 7.24
N SER A 757 -15.76 -25.67 7.70
CA SER A 757 -15.89 -25.10 9.01
C SER A 757 -17.33 -24.61 9.10
N ASP A 758 -18.18 -25.42 9.72
CA ASP A 758 -19.51 -25.03 10.13
C ASP A 758 -19.31 -23.75 10.92
N SER A 759 -19.79 -22.67 10.32
CA SER A 759 -19.91 -21.36 10.93
C SER A 759 -20.47 -21.54 12.34
N THR A 760 -19.67 -21.23 13.36
CA THR A 760 -20.11 -21.07 14.75
C THR A 760 -21.03 -19.85 14.94
N GLY A 761 -21.68 -19.37 13.87
CA GLY A 761 -22.74 -18.39 13.88
C GLY A 761 -24.12 -19.03 13.89
N SER A 762 -24.48 -19.73 14.96
CA SER A 762 -25.85 -19.89 15.44
C SER A 762 -25.80 -20.50 16.82
N ASP A 763 -26.71 -20.06 17.69
CA ASP A 763 -27.01 -20.61 19.00
C ASP A 763 -26.17 -20.03 20.15
N THR A 764 -26.49 -18.78 20.50
CA THR A 764 -26.66 -18.43 21.92
C THR A 764 -27.53 -17.17 22.08
N TYR A 765 -28.56 -17.34 22.92
CA TYR A 765 -29.43 -16.33 23.56
C TYR A 765 -30.68 -15.82 22.82
N SER A 766 -31.71 -16.67 22.82
CA SER A 766 -33.06 -16.25 23.24
C SER A 766 -33.22 -16.47 24.76
N ASN A 767 -34.11 -15.70 25.38
CA ASN A 767 -34.44 -15.60 26.81
C ASN A 767 -33.58 -14.65 27.63
N TYR A 768 -34.03 -13.40 27.75
CA TYR A 768 -34.41 -12.82 29.04
C TYR A 768 -35.38 -11.65 28.80
N SER A 769 -36.66 -11.88 29.14
CA SER A 769 -37.64 -10.82 29.38
C SER A 769 -37.70 -10.55 30.89
N SER A 770 -37.83 -9.26 31.21
CA SER A 770 -38.37 -8.66 32.45
C SER A 770 -37.76 -9.07 33.79
N GLU A 771 -37.11 -8.14 34.49
CA GLU A 771 -37.65 -7.55 35.73
C GLU A 771 -36.76 -6.43 36.29
N SER A 772 -37.42 -5.33 36.66
CA SER A 772 -37.12 -4.31 37.69
C SER A 772 -35.67 -3.95 38.06
N ALA A 773 -35.38 -2.65 37.92
CA ALA A 773 -34.37 -1.92 38.69
C ALA A 773 -34.57 -2.08 40.22
N PRO A 774 -33.52 -1.86 41.03
CA PRO A 774 -33.39 -0.51 41.59
C PRO A 774 -31.96 0.05 41.65
N GLU A 775 -31.94 1.34 41.96
CA GLU A 775 -30.86 2.31 42.09
C GLU A 775 -29.64 1.88 42.91
N GLY A 776 -28.48 2.39 42.46
CA GLY A 776 -27.41 2.85 43.35
C GLY A 776 -26.21 1.91 43.52
N MET A 777 -25.10 2.19 42.82
CA MET A 777 -23.77 2.40 43.45
C MET A 777 -22.64 2.57 42.43
N ASN A 778 -21.90 3.67 42.65
CA ASN A 778 -20.45 3.88 42.50
C ASN A 778 -19.74 3.65 41.15
N GLN A 779 -19.34 4.78 40.58
CA GLN A 779 -18.14 4.98 39.77
C GLN A 779 -16.90 4.66 40.61
N ASN A 780 -16.16 3.59 40.25
CA ASN A 780 -14.70 3.41 40.45
C ASN A 780 -14.27 1.96 40.14
N VAL A 781 -14.27 1.52 38.88
CA VAL A 781 -13.42 0.41 38.40
C VAL A 781 -13.17 0.58 36.90
N ALA A 782 -12.10 1.28 36.52
CA ALA A 782 -11.56 1.25 35.16
C ALA A 782 -10.03 1.43 35.24
N ALA A 783 -9.33 0.40 35.73
CA ALA A 783 -7.86 0.38 35.75
C ALA A 783 -7.22 -1.01 35.60
N ASN A 784 -7.96 -2.13 35.51
CA ASN A 784 -7.35 -3.47 35.46
C ASN A 784 -7.92 -4.35 34.34
N ALA A 785 -7.65 -4.02 33.08
CA ALA A 785 -8.00 -4.87 31.94
C ALA A 785 -6.97 -4.82 30.81
N TRP A 786 -5.68 -4.96 31.14
CA TRP A 786 -4.59 -5.22 30.18
C TRP A 786 -3.61 -6.22 30.80
N ALA A 787 -4.06 -7.46 30.96
CA ALA A 787 -3.24 -8.66 31.20
C ALA A 787 -4.13 -9.91 31.11
N SER A 788 -4.37 -10.41 29.90
CA SER A 788 -4.80 -11.79 29.61
C SER A 788 -4.51 -12.10 28.15
#